data_AF-A0A225DN95-F1
#
_entry.id   AF-A0A225DN95-F1
#
_cell.length_a   1.000
_cell.length_b   1.000
_cell.length_c   1.000
_cell.angle_alpha   90.00
_cell.angle_beta   90.00
_cell.angle_gamma   90.00
#
_symmetry.space_group_name_H-M   'P 1'
#
loop_
_entity.id
_entity.type
_entity.pdbx_description
1 polymer ?
#
loop_
_entity_poly.entity_id
_entity_poly.type
_entity_poly.pdbx_seq_one_letter_code
_entity_poly.pdbx_strand_id
1 'polypeptide(L)'
;MDELESRFTPSVTVQFDYTYDQSGFFNDPTRRAALQRAVDEITPNLNASLAAIVPSPAAGNTWQETFYSPGSNSTITVNNPTVNADEIVIYIASAPISSGGDLGLTTSGGYSASGSQDWLNDVKGRGNAGALATPQTAYTTWGGMITFDSAVNWNFSTSAPTATQYDFQTVAEHELMHIFGFGLGEPAFVNNLSGWNGTSGLFTGPSVVATAGHPVEVVGDGGVPDHWAPGTEYDGESSPMVPSLPAGTRRDITPLDLAALNDIGWAVYVDQSPAAVAAVPTATTQQVTADVTEAPAAVQVPVTPPPAAAVQTIAAAVPAAASSTPSASGNGGRFAAGTSNSAVMYNADGSVLFSVVPFEATFSGGVRVATTDLNGDNVPDLIVASGPGRAPEVKVYDGTTGTLIADFQPFESTFTGGVFIATGDLNGDGVADLVVSPDQGGGPIMAVYDGAALGRGQVAQLARFWGIDDPNFRGGARATIGDLDGNGDPALIVSAGAGGGPRVSIYDGRTVSSGDPTKLAPDFFAFDPSLRNGAYVTAGDLTGDGSDDLIVGAGPGGAPVVTAFSGRALLLGQQIIMADFFVGNAGDRDGVHVAAIDLDSSGRADIVTGSGSSTELDIYTPQSLLAGGTPSATRTLFAAGLPAADGVSVG
;
A
#
# COMPACT_ATOMS: atom_id res chain seq x y z
N MET A 1 16.08 26.93 22.96
CA MET A 1 16.92 26.27 21.96
C MET A 1 15.94 25.39 21.24
N ASP A 2 15.39 25.91 20.15
CA ASP A 2 14.41 25.19 19.35
C ASP A 2 15.15 24.00 18.72
N GLU A 3 14.83 22.78 19.17
CA GLU A 3 15.16 21.58 18.41
C GLU A 3 14.21 21.57 17.22
N LEU A 4 14.77 21.85 16.05
CA LEU A 4 14.10 21.65 14.78
C LEU A 4 13.79 20.16 14.66
N GLU A 5 12.51 19.81 14.58
CA GLU A 5 12.05 18.47 14.23
C GLU A 5 12.71 18.03 12.92
N SER A 6 13.35 16.86 12.92
CA SER A 6 13.85 16.24 11.70
C SER A 6 12.65 15.82 10.85
N ARG A 7 12.38 16.59 9.79
CA ARG A 7 11.46 16.17 8.74
C ARG A 7 12.12 15.05 7.96
N PHE A 8 11.55 13.85 7.96
CA PHE A 8 11.95 12.81 7.02
C PHE A 8 11.16 13.01 5.73
N THR A 9 11.84 13.57 4.73
CA THR A 9 11.57 13.37 3.31
C THR A 9 11.91 11.93 2.93
N PRO A 10 11.41 11.37 1.81
CA PRO A 10 11.90 10.10 1.28
C PRO A 10 13.43 10.10 1.32
N SER A 11 14.03 9.05 1.89
CA SER A 11 15.48 9.07 2.14
C SER A 11 16.28 8.98 0.85
N VAL A 12 15.63 8.59 -0.26
CA VAL A 12 16.15 8.68 -1.62
C VAL A 12 15.06 9.19 -2.56
N THR A 13 15.33 10.24 -3.34
CA THR A 13 14.46 10.80 -4.37
C THR A 13 15.09 10.60 -5.74
N VAL A 14 14.31 10.10 -6.71
CA VAL A 14 14.76 10.03 -8.11
C VAL A 14 14.29 11.26 -8.86
N GLN A 15 15.23 11.96 -9.49
CA GLN A 15 14.95 13.04 -10.42
C GLN A 15 15.18 12.56 -11.85
N PHE A 16 14.12 12.54 -12.66
CA PHE A 16 14.24 12.26 -14.09
C PHE A 16 14.63 13.51 -14.88
N ASP A 17 15.71 13.39 -15.64
CA ASP A 17 16.14 14.40 -16.62
C ASP A 17 15.89 13.90 -18.04
N TYR A 18 14.92 14.52 -18.73
CA TYR A 18 14.51 14.17 -20.09
C TYR A 18 15.28 14.92 -21.18
N THR A 19 16.39 15.61 -20.84
CA THR A 19 17.18 16.41 -21.80
C THR A 19 17.66 15.61 -23.01
N TYR A 20 17.82 14.30 -22.86
CA TYR A 20 18.31 13.41 -23.92
C TYR A 20 17.22 12.58 -24.63
N ASP A 21 15.94 12.84 -24.34
CA ASP A 21 14.81 12.30 -25.09
C ASP A 21 14.62 13.06 -26.43
N GLN A 22 15.52 12.81 -27.38
CA GLN A 22 15.56 13.56 -28.64
C GLN A 22 14.31 13.39 -29.51
N SER A 23 13.61 12.26 -29.38
CA SER A 23 12.40 11.98 -30.15
C SER A 23 11.16 12.64 -29.54
N GLY A 24 11.25 13.14 -28.31
CA GLY A 24 10.12 13.66 -27.55
C GLY A 24 9.15 12.56 -27.14
N PHE A 25 9.61 11.30 -27.03
CA PHE A 25 8.80 10.17 -26.62
C PHE A 25 8.14 10.41 -25.26
N PHE A 26 8.87 11.00 -24.31
CA PHE A 26 8.39 11.35 -22.99
C PHE A 26 7.77 12.75 -22.93
N ASN A 27 7.52 13.47 -24.03
CA ASN A 27 6.66 14.66 -23.98
C ASN A 27 5.21 14.32 -23.63
N ASP A 28 4.83 13.04 -23.80
CA ASP A 28 3.56 12.51 -23.34
C ASP A 28 3.54 12.34 -21.81
N PRO A 29 2.66 13.06 -21.08
CA PRO A 29 2.58 12.97 -19.62
C PRO A 29 2.20 11.58 -19.12
N THR A 30 1.47 10.76 -19.89
CA THR A 30 1.10 9.41 -19.42
C THR A 30 2.29 8.48 -19.34
N ARG A 31 3.30 8.70 -20.19
CA ARG A 31 4.55 7.92 -20.18
C ARG A 31 5.46 8.33 -19.04
N ARG A 32 5.54 9.64 -18.74
CA ARG A 32 6.21 10.12 -17.53
C ARG A 32 5.54 9.59 -16.27
N ALA A 33 4.21 9.57 -16.24
CA ALA A 33 3.48 9.00 -15.12
C ALA A 33 3.74 7.50 -14.96
N ALA A 34 3.88 6.75 -16.06
CA ALA A 34 4.24 5.32 -15.99
C ALA A 34 5.66 5.10 -15.46
N LEU A 35 6.61 5.94 -15.87
CA LEU A 35 7.97 5.90 -15.35
C LEU A 35 8.06 6.33 -13.87
N GLN A 36 7.25 7.30 -13.46
CA GLN A 36 7.15 7.71 -12.07
C GLN A 36 6.60 6.58 -11.20
N ARG A 37 5.53 5.88 -11.63
CA ARG A 37 5.00 4.72 -10.90
C ARG A 37 6.08 3.66 -10.65
N ALA A 38 6.89 3.32 -11.66
CA ALA A 38 7.98 2.36 -11.52
C ALA A 38 9.02 2.77 -10.44
N VAL A 39 9.28 4.08 -10.27
CA VAL A 39 10.13 4.58 -9.17
C VAL A 39 9.44 4.52 -7.83
N ASP A 40 8.13 4.76 -7.82
CA ASP A 40 7.32 4.75 -6.60
C ASP A 40 7.18 3.33 -6.03
N GLU A 41 7.35 2.27 -6.83
CA GLU A 41 7.42 0.88 -6.34
C GLU A 41 8.74 0.56 -5.62
N ILE A 42 9.84 1.24 -5.97
CA ILE A 42 11.18 0.89 -5.48
C ILE A 42 11.65 1.83 -4.37
N THR A 43 11.53 3.15 -4.58
CA THR A 43 12.19 4.15 -3.71
C THR A 43 11.65 4.25 -2.28
N PRO A 44 10.35 4.02 -1.99
CA PRO A 44 9.86 3.98 -0.60
C PRO A 44 10.51 2.87 0.23
N ASN A 45 10.98 1.80 -0.44
CA ASN A 45 11.62 0.66 0.20
C ASN A 45 13.10 0.90 0.56
N LEU A 46 13.70 1.99 0.08
CA LEU A 46 15.12 2.30 0.30
C LEU A 46 15.29 3.18 1.54
N ASN A 47 16.08 2.72 2.51
CA ASN A 47 16.44 3.49 3.71
C ASN A 47 17.93 3.85 3.70
N ALA A 48 18.33 4.65 2.71
CA ALA A 48 19.69 5.16 2.58
C ALA A 48 19.72 6.68 2.77
N SER A 49 20.81 7.22 3.30
CA SER A 49 21.10 8.66 3.23
C SER A 49 22.31 8.89 2.35
N LEU A 50 22.15 9.76 1.36
CA LEU A 50 23.16 10.04 0.34
C LEU A 50 23.67 11.46 0.50
N ALA A 51 24.97 11.62 0.71
CA ALA A 51 25.60 12.94 0.72
C ALA A 51 25.44 13.63 -0.66
N ALA A 52 25.29 14.96 -0.63
CA ALA A 52 25.25 15.77 -1.84
C ALA A 52 26.61 15.77 -2.56
N ILE A 53 26.59 15.89 -3.89
CA ILE A 53 27.78 16.14 -4.70
C ILE A 53 27.69 17.57 -5.24
N VAL A 54 28.38 18.50 -4.59
CA VAL A 54 28.40 19.92 -4.96
C VAL A 54 29.81 20.33 -5.40
N PRO A 55 30.09 20.43 -6.72
CA PRO A 55 31.41 20.75 -7.21
C PRO A 55 31.83 22.18 -6.87
N SER A 56 33.13 22.36 -6.64
CA SER A 56 33.75 23.68 -6.41
C SER A 56 35.02 23.81 -7.25
N PRO A 57 34.89 24.20 -8.54
CA PRO A 57 36.04 24.34 -9.43
C PRO A 57 37.08 25.34 -8.91
N ALA A 58 36.65 26.37 -8.17
CA ALA A 58 37.54 27.33 -7.52
C ALA A 58 38.41 26.70 -6.42
N ALA A 59 37.93 25.63 -5.77
CA ALA A 59 38.69 24.85 -4.80
C ALA A 59 39.43 23.66 -5.43
N GLY A 60 39.37 23.50 -6.76
CA GLY A 60 39.93 22.36 -7.48
C GLY A 60 39.08 21.08 -7.44
N ASN A 61 37.89 21.13 -6.83
CA ASN A 61 36.96 20.01 -6.75
C ASN A 61 36.07 20.00 -8.01
N THR A 62 36.37 19.08 -8.91
CA THR A 62 35.67 18.90 -10.18
C THR A 62 35.35 17.44 -10.41
N TRP A 63 34.29 17.19 -11.18
CA TRP A 63 33.95 15.86 -11.67
C TRP A 63 33.16 15.93 -12.96
N GLN A 64 33.07 14.80 -13.63
CA GLN A 64 32.19 14.60 -14.76
C GLN A 64 31.64 13.19 -14.71
N GLU A 65 30.40 13.04 -15.14
CA GLU A 65 29.76 11.77 -15.43
C GLU A 65 29.78 11.54 -16.94
N THR A 66 29.85 10.28 -17.32
CA THR A 66 29.90 9.84 -18.71
C THR A 66 29.03 8.61 -18.91
N PHE A 67 28.09 8.66 -19.83
CA PHE A 67 27.22 7.52 -20.16
C PHE A 67 26.98 7.47 -21.67
N TYR A 68 26.76 6.28 -22.19
CA TYR A 68 26.46 6.08 -23.60
C TYR A 68 24.95 6.26 -23.83
N SER A 69 24.58 7.09 -24.81
CA SER A 69 23.19 7.19 -25.27
C SER A 69 23.04 6.49 -26.62
N PRO A 70 22.25 5.40 -26.70
CA PRO A 70 21.90 4.75 -27.96
C PRO A 70 21.18 5.70 -28.92
N GLY A 71 20.32 6.58 -28.41
CA GLY A 71 19.55 7.52 -29.23
C GLY A 71 20.40 8.52 -30.01
N SER A 72 21.51 8.97 -29.42
CA SER A 72 22.47 9.83 -30.12
C SER A 72 23.67 9.08 -30.69
N ASN A 73 23.78 7.76 -30.42
CA ASN A 73 24.93 6.92 -30.70
C ASN A 73 26.25 7.57 -30.26
N SER A 74 26.27 8.17 -29.07
CA SER A 74 27.42 8.91 -28.56
C SER A 74 27.55 8.80 -27.05
N THR A 75 28.78 8.85 -26.56
CA THR A 75 29.03 9.11 -25.13
C THR A 75 28.68 10.56 -24.81
N ILE A 76 27.82 10.74 -23.83
CA ILE A 76 27.48 12.02 -23.23
C ILE A 76 28.41 12.26 -22.06
N THR A 77 28.87 13.50 -21.91
CA THR A 77 29.63 13.95 -20.75
C THR A 77 28.92 15.14 -20.12
N VAL A 78 28.53 15.02 -18.86
CA VAL A 78 27.99 16.14 -18.09
C VAL A 78 29.09 16.62 -17.15
N ASN A 79 29.45 17.90 -17.27
CA ASN A 79 30.58 18.47 -16.56
C ASN A 79 30.10 19.17 -15.29
N ASN A 80 30.63 18.74 -14.14
CA ASN A 80 30.33 19.27 -12.82
C ASN A 80 28.82 19.38 -12.52
N PRO A 81 28.01 18.32 -12.72
CA PRO A 81 26.64 18.36 -12.24
C PRO A 81 26.61 18.52 -10.72
N THR A 82 25.55 19.15 -10.23
CA THR A 82 25.21 19.14 -8.80
C THR A 82 24.16 18.06 -8.60
N VAL A 83 24.40 17.17 -7.64
CA VAL A 83 23.43 16.16 -7.21
C VAL A 83 23.11 16.47 -5.75
N ASN A 84 21.85 16.69 -5.44
CA ASN A 84 21.45 17.07 -4.09
C ASN A 84 21.63 15.89 -3.12
N ALA A 85 21.60 16.18 -1.81
CA ALA A 85 21.55 15.10 -0.82
C ALA A 85 20.29 14.27 -1.07
N ASP A 86 20.41 12.95 -0.87
CA ASP A 86 19.32 11.99 -1.04
C ASP A 86 18.74 11.92 -2.47
N GLU A 87 19.30 12.65 -3.44
CA GLU A 87 18.81 12.68 -4.83
C GLU A 87 19.64 11.76 -5.72
N ILE A 88 18.98 11.07 -6.66
CA ILE A 88 19.59 10.30 -7.76
C ILE A 88 19.07 10.87 -9.07
N VAL A 89 19.95 11.29 -9.97
CA VAL A 89 19.57 11.90 -11.25
C VAL A 89 19.63 10.85 -12.35
N ILE A 90 18.48 10.49 -12.92
CA ILE A 90 18.39 9.51 -14.00
C ILE A 90 18.07 10.23 -15.31
N TYR A 91 19.00 10.13 -16.26
CA TYR A 91 18.82 10.67 -17.60
C TYR A 91 18.00 9.71 -18.45
N ILE A 92 16.91 10.22 -19.00
CA ILE A 92 15.97 9.43 -19.80
C ILE A 92 16.15 9.73 -21.28
N ALA A 93 16.26 8.66 -22.06
CA ALA A 93 16.29 8.72 -23.51
C ALA A 93 15.29 7.72 -24.12
N SER A 94 15.02 7.91 -25.40
CA SER A 94 14.26 6.95 -26.20
C SER A 94 14.89 6.81 -27.58
N ALA A 95 14.94 5.58 -28.08
CA ALA A 95 15.52 5.28 -29.39
C ALA A 95 15.03 3.92 -29.90
N PRO A 96 15.00 3.65 -31.21
CA PRO A 96 14.74 2.31 -31.70
C PRO A 96 15.96 1.40 -31.40
N ILE A 97 15.90 0.62 -30.33
CA ILE A 97 17.00 -0.22 -29.84
C ILE A 97 16.77 -1.74 -30.04
N SER A 98 15.55 -2.14 -30.42
CA SER A 98 15.09 -3.52 -30.67
C SER A 98 15.88 -4.32 -31.71
N SER A 99 16.83 -3.72 -32.45
CA SER A 99 17.73 -4.51 -33.28
C SER A 99 18.59 -5.51 -32.47
N GLY A 100 18.67 -5.33 -31.14
CA GLY A 100 19.28 -6.28 -30.19
C GLY A 100 18.31 -7.22 -29.47
N GLY A 101 16.99 -6.99 -29.53
CA GLY A 101 15.99 -7.70 -28.72
C GLY A 101 15.63 -7.02 -27.40
N ASP A 102 16.35 -5.95 -27.04
CA ASP A 102 16.18 -5.21 -25.79
C ASP A 102 14.96 -4.28 -25.85
N LEU A 103 14.21 -4.21 -24.74
CA LEU A 103 13.05 -3.31 -24.57
C LEU A 103 13.44 -2.02 -23.84
N GLY A 104 14.40 -2.13 -22.92
CA GLY A 104 15.07 -1.05 -22.23
C GLY A 104 16.58 -1.30 -22.24
N LEU A 105 17.35 -0.26 -21.95
CA LEU A 105 18.79 -0.37 -21.75
C LEU A 105 19.24 0.61 -20.67
N THR A 106 19.83 0.08 -19.62
CA THR A 106 20.44 0.86 -18.55
C THR A 106 21.94 0.95 -18.68
N THR A 107 22.48 2.09 -18.28
CA THR A 107 23.90 2.23 -17.95
C THR A 107 24.03 3.04 -16.67
N SER A 108 24.74 2.48 -15.68
CA SER A 108 25.18 3.23 -14.49
C SER A 108 26.17 4.34 -14.82
N GLY A 109 26.70 4.35 -16.05
CA GLY A 109 27.69 5.30 -16.50
C GLY A 109 29.04 5.12 -15.81
N GLY A 110 29.97 6.01 -16.13
CA GLY A 110 31.24 6.16 -15.44
C GLY A 110 31.40 7.59 -14.97
N TYR A 111 32.37 7.83 -14.10
CA TYR A 111 32.74 9.19 -13.72
C TYR A 111 34.25 9.35 -13.65
N SER A 112 34.69 10.60 -13.70
CA SER A 112 36.04 10.97 -13.27
C SER A 112 35.96 12.19 -12.37
N ALA A 113 36.78 12.22 -11.33
CA ALA A 113 36.81 13.30 -10.35
C ALA A 113 38.25 13.72 -10.03
N SER A 114 38.43 14.99 -9.71
CA SER A 114 39.70 15.58 -9.29
C SER A 114 39.42 16.58 -8.17
N GLY A 115 40.26 16.58 -7.12
CA GLY A 115 40.08 17.47 -5.97
C GLY A 115 40.72 16.91 -4.70
N SER A 116 40.22 17.34 -3.55
CA SER A 116 40.62 16.79 -2.24
C SER A 116 40.20 15.32 -2.08
N GLN A 117 40.82 14.60 -1.14
CA GLN A 117 40.43 13.21 -0.86
C GLN A 117 38.98 13.12 -0.36
N ASP A 118 38.54 14.06 0.47
CA ASP A 118 37.15 14.13 0.94
C ASP A 118 36.18 14.28 -0.23
N TRP A 119 36.50 15.13 -1.21
CA TRP A 119 35.72 15.27 -2.44
C TRP A 119 35.66 13.98 -3.27
N LEU A 120 36.80 13.29 -3.43
CA LEU A 120 36.82 12.01 -4.14
C LEU A 120 35.98 10.94 -3.42
N ASN A 121 35.98 10.96 -2.08
CA ASN A 121 35.15 10.09 -1.26
C ASN A 121 33.66 10.44 -1.37
N ASP A 122 33.30 11.73 -1.44
CA ASP A 122 31.91 12.17 -1.62
C ASP A 122 31.37 11.73 -2.99
N VAL A 123 32.14 11.92 -4.07
CA VAL A 123 31.73 11.50 -5.43
C VAL A 123 31.59 9.98 -5.51
N LYS A 124 32.51 9.22 -4.91
CA LYS A 124 32.48 7.75 -4.97
C LYS A 124 31.44 7.14 -4.03
N GLY A 125 31.41 7.61 -2.79
CA GLY A 125 30.77 6.92 -1.68
C GLY A 125 29.52 7.62 -1.17
N ARG A 126 29.30 8.90 -1.48
CA ARG A 126 28.13 9.68 -1.04
C ARG A 126 27.79 9.49 0.45
N GLY A 127 28.81 9.50 1.31
CA GLY A 127 28.65 9.29 2.75
C GLY A 127 28.49 7.83 3.20
N ASN A 128 28.35 6.88 2.27
CA ASN A 128 28.29 5.44 2.55
C ASN A 128 29.70 4.84 2.69
N ALA A 129 30.06 4.44 3.92
CA ALA A 129 31.35 3.83 4.21
C ALA A 129 31.55 2.47 3.50
N GLY A 130 30.47 1.71 3.26
CA GLY A 130 30.50 0.43 2.55
C GLY A 130 30.82 0.58 1.05
N ALA A 131 30.41 1.70 0.44
CA ALA A 131 30.77 2.05 -0.94
C ALA A 131 32.27 2.40 -1.10
N LEU A 132 32.90 2.86 -0.01
CA LEU A 132 34.34 3.15 0.03
C LEU A 132 35.19 1.94 0.45
N ALA A 133 34.56 0.88 0.97
CA ALA A 133 35.25 -0.30 1.48
C ALA A 133 35.96 -1.10 0.36
N THR A 134 36.91 -1.95 0.77
CA THR A 134 37.60 -2.88 -0.13
C THR A 134 37.72 -4.24 0.57
N PRO A 135 36.97 -5.27 0.13
CA PRO A 135 35.97 -5.25 -0.94
C PRO A 135 34.78 -4.34 -0.63
N GLN A 136 34.10 -3.84 -1.67
CA GLN A 136 32.93 -2.99 -1.52
C GLN A 136 31.78 -3.79 -0.89
N THR A 137 31.18 -3.27 0.17
CA THR A 137 30.10 -3.95 0.92
C THR A 137 28.74 -3.26 0.77
N ALA A 138 28.69 -2.10 0.12
CA ALA A 138 27.46 -1.41 -0.19
C ALA A 138 27.57 -0.66 -1.52
N TYR A 139 26.47 -0.57 -2.25
CA TYR A 139 26.32 0.20 -3.47
C TYR A 139 25.79 1.60 -3.15
N THR A 140 26.15 2.55 -4.00
CA THR A 140 25.58 3.90 -4.02
C THR A 140 25.75 4.45 -5.44
N THR A 141 24.95 5.42 -5.81
CA THR A 141 25.03 6.04 -7.13
C THR A 141 24.71 7.54 -7.08
N TRP A 142 25.24 8.27 -8.06
CA TRP A 142 24.82 9.62 -8.40
C TRP A 142 23.62 9.61 -9.36
N GLY A 143 23.44 8.52 -10.12
CA GLY A 143 22.54 8.50 -11.25
C GLY A 143 22.87 7.45 -12.30
N GLY A 144 22.42 7.70 -13.52
CA GLY A 144 22.73 6.91 -14.69
C GLY A 144 21.82 7.28 -15.85
N MET A 145 21.77 6.44 -16.87
CA MET A 145 20.88 6.63 -18.01
C MET A 145 20.05 5.38 -18.26
N ILE A 146 18.76 5.60 -18.56
CA ILE A 146 17.87 4.57 -19.08
C ILE A 146 17.39 5.01 -20.46
N THR A 147 17.50 4.10 -21.43
CA THR A 147 16.96 4.28 -22.78
C THR A 147 15.85 3.26 -23.03
N PHE A 148 14.65 3.74 -23.32
CA PHE A 148 13.52 2.87 -23.67
C PHE A 148 13.35 2.75 -25.18
N ASP A 149 12.95 1.56 -25.65
CA ASP A 149 12.72 1.38 -27.07
C ASP A 149 11.49 2.16 -27.56
N SER A 150 11.73 3.17 -28.38
CA SER A 150 10.66 3.99 -28.97
C SER A 150 9.78 3.27 -30.00
N ALA A 151 10.22 2.12 -30.53
CA ALA A 151 9.53 1.33 -31.54
C ALA A 151 8.64 0.21 -30.97
N VAL A 152 8.73 -0.05 -29.66
CA VAL A 152 7.95 -1.09 -28.98
C VAL A 152 6.49 -0.67 -28.80
N ASN A 153 5.58 -1.64 -28.94
CA ASN A 153 4.17 -1.45 -28.63
C ASN A 153 3.95 -1.53 -27.11
N TRP A 154 4.07 -0.40 -26.43
CA TRP A 154 3.99 -0.32 -24.98
C TRP A 154 2.55 -0.29 -24.44
N ASN A 155 2.38 -0.85 -23.25
CA ASN A 155 1.30 -0.54 -22.33
C ASN A 155 1.81 0.42 -21.25
N PHE A 156 1.26 1.64 -21.21
CA PHE A 156 1.56 2.63 -20.16
C PHE A 156 0.44 2.75 -19.12
N SER A 157 -0.63 1.97 -19.27
CA SER A 157 -1.79 1.98 -18.37
C SER A 157 -1.53 1.13 -17.12
N THR A 158 -2.32 1.34 -16.07
CA THR A 158 -2.39 0.42 -14.93
C THR A 158 -3.18 -0.85 -15.26
N SER A 159 -3.97 -0.87 -16.34
CA SER A 159 -4.60 -2.10 -16.83
C SER A 159 -3.57 -3.08 -17.41
N ALA A 160 -3.88 -4.37 -17.38
CA ALA A 160 -3.04 -5.41 -17.94
C ALA A 160 -2.72 -5.17 -19.44
N PRO A 161 -1.48 -5.45 -19.89
CA PRO A 161 -1.12 -5.34 -21.29
C PRO A 161 -1.89 -6.36 -22.14
N THR A 162 -2.26 -5.98 -23.37
CA THR A 162 -2.78 -6.96 -24.33
C THR A 162 -1.67 -7.91 -24.80
N ALA A 163 -2.05 -9.06 -25.39
CA ALA A 163 -1.10 -10.07 -25.92
C ALA A 163 -0.07 -9.55 -26.94
N THR A 164 -0.20 -8.31 -27.43
CA THR A 164 0.74 -7.68 -28.38
C THR A 164 1.51 -6.51 -27.79
N GLN A 165 1.25 -6.18 -26.53
CA GLN A 165 1.88 -5.07 -25.83
C GLN A 165 2.90 -5.58 -24.82
N TYR A 166 3.99 -4.85 -24.68
CA TYR A 166 4.93 -5.02 -23.57
C TYR A 166 4.57 -4.05 -22.45
N ASP A 167 4.64 -4.49 -21.21
CA ASP A 167 4.34 -3.62 -20.08
C ASP A 167 5.50 -2.65 -19.81
N PHE A 168 5.23 -1.36 -19.87
CA PHE A 168 6.27 -0.34 -19.69
C PHE A 168 6.75 -0.28 -18.24
N GLN A 169 5.84 -0.45 -17.27
CA GLN A 169 6.16 -0.36 -15.85
C GLN A 169 7.13 -1.48 -15.45
N THR A 170 6.85 -2.73 -15.84
CA THR A 170 7.77 -3.86 -15.62
C THR A 170 9.18 -3.61 -16.18
N VAL A 171 9.30 -3.09 -17.41
CA VAL A 171 10.62 -2.80 -17.98
C VAL A 171 11.28 -1.63 -17.26
N ALA A 172 10.53 -0.58 -16.91
CA ALA A 172 11.08 0.54 -16.18
C ALA A 172 11.61 0.13 -14.79
N GLU A 173 10.88 -0.70 -14.05
CA GLU A 173 11.32 -1.27 -12.77
C GLU A 173 12.59 -2.11 -12.93
N HIS A 174 12.65 -2.96 -13.95
CA HIS A 174 13.85 -3.74 -14.29
C HIS A 174 15.08 -2.86 -14.53
N GLU A 175 14.95 -1.84 -15.37
CA GLU A 175 16.03 -0.90 -15.66
C GLU A 175 16.42 -0.07 -14.43
N LEU A 176 15.45 0.31 -13.59
CA LEU A 176 15.72 1.02 -12.34
C LEU A 176 16.49 0.17 -11.33
N MET A 177 16.18 -1.12 -11.21
CA MET A 177 16.93 -2.05 -10.35
C MET A 177 18.42 -2.10 -10.74
N HIS A 178 18.73 -2.07 -12.04
CA HIS A 178 20.10 -1.93 -12.51
C HIS A 178 20.75 -0.60 -12.11
N ILE A 179 20.02 0.53 -12.19
CA ILE A 179 20.49 1.83 -11.65
C ILE A 179 20.78 1.74 -10.14
N PHE A 180 19.98 0.99 -9.40
CA PHE A 180 20.18 0.75 -7.96
C PHE A 180 21.26 -0.30 -7.66
N GLY A 181 21.98 -0.80 -8.67
CA GLY A 181 23.17 -1.63 -8.49
C GLY A 181 22.91 -3.13 -8.46
N PHE A 182 21.73 -3.57 -8.89
CA PHE A 182 21.49 -4.97 -9.21
C PHE A 182 22.24 -5.33 -10.50
N GLY A 183 23.09 -6.36 -10.47
CA GLY A 183 23.76 -6.85 -11.68
C GLY A 183 24.88 -5.95 -12.20
N LEU A 184 25.02 -5.84 -13.53
CA LEU A 184 26.01 -5.05 -14.27
C LEU A 184 27.49 -5.23 -13.84
N GLY A 185 27.80 -6.31 -13.11
CA GLY A 185 29.14 -6.55 -12.56
C GLY A 185 29.50 -5.61 -11.41
N GLU A 186 28.52 -4.95 -10.79
CA GLU A 186 28.74 -4.02 -9.69
C GLU A 186 29.39 -4.74 -8.50
N PRO A 187 30.51 -4.23 -7.93
CA PRO A 187 31.27 -4.98 -6.94
C PRO A 187 30.46 -5.39 -5.71
N ALA A 188 29.57 -4.53 -5.21
CA ALA A 188 28.70 -4.86 -4.07
C ALA A 188 27.78 -6.06 -4.36
N PHE A 189 27.27 -6.16 -5.59
CA PHE A 189 26.46 -7.29 -6.04
C PHE A 189 27.31 -8.54 -6.26
N VAL A 190 28.42 -8.42 -6.99
CA VAL A 190 29.33 -9.54 -7.30
C VAL A 190 29.93 -10.17 -6.05
N ASN A 191 30.20 -9.37 -5.01
CA ASN A 191 30.73 -9.87 -3.74
C ASN A 191 29.76 -10.77 -2.98
N ASN A 192 28.46 -10.74 -3.33
CA ASN A 192 27.45 -11.66 -2.81
C ASN A 192 27.31 -12.94 -3.67
N LEU A 193 28.07 -13.10 -4.76
CA LEU A 193 28.03 -14.29 -5.61
C LEU A 193 29.00 -15.38 -5.14
N SER A 194 28.56 -16.63 -5.27
CA SER A 194 29.38 -17.81 -5.10
C SER A 194 29.35 -18.67 -6.37
N GLY A 195 30.49 -19.29 -6.69
CA GLY A 195 30.58 -20.22 -7.82
C GLY A 195 30.44 -19.60 -9.22
N TRP A 196 30.58 -18.27 -9.37
CA TRP A 196 30.52 -17.59 -10.66
C TRP A 196 31.53 -18.16 -11.66
N ASN A 197 31.05 -18.65 -12.80
CA ASN A 197 31.86 -19.31 -13.82
C ASN A 197 32.01 -18.50 -15.13
N GLY A 198 31.51 -17.26 -15.15
CA GLY A 198 31.43 -16.43 -16.37
C GLY A 198 30.14 -16.64 -17.17
N THR A 199 29.16 -17.37 -16.66
CA THR A 199 27.84 -17.56 -17.29
C THR A 199 26.73 -17.60 -16.24
N SER A 200 26.94 -18.34 -15.15
CA SER A 200 26.04 -18.34 -14.00
C SER A 200 26.79 -18.50 -12.68
N GLY A 201 26.09 -18.20 -11.58
CA GLY A 201 26.52 -18.38 -10.20
C GLY A 201 25.34 -18.29 -9.24
N LEU A 202 25.59 -18.43 -7.94
CA LEU A 202 24.56 -18.34 -6.91
C LEU A 202 24.73 -17.05 -6.10
N PHE A 203 23.68 -16.24 -6.02
CA PHE A 203 23.60 -15.11 -5.10
C PHE A 203 23.31 -15.61 -3.69
N THR A 204 24.22 -15.29 -2.78
CA THR A 204 24.28 -15.81 -1.41
C THR A 204 24.12 -14.71 -0.37
N GLY A 205 23.64 -13.54 -0.78
CA GLY A 205 23.34 -12.45 0.12
C GLY A 205 22.38 -12.89 1.25
N PRO A 206 22.61 -12.49 2.50
CA PRO A 206 21.82 -12.95 3.64
C PRO A 206 20.31 -12.72 3.50
N SER A 207 19.92 -11.56 2.99
CA SER A 207 18.52 -11.16 2.82
C SER A 207 17.85 -11.98 1.74
N VAL A 208 18.51 -12.16 0.60
CA VAL A 208 18.02 -13.02 -0.50
C VAL A 208 17.87 -14.46 -0.03
N VAL A 209 18.87 -15.00 0.67
CA VAL A 209 18.82 -16.38 1.19
C VAL A 209 17.71 -16.55 2.23
N ALA A 210 17.47 -15.56 3.08
CA ALA A 210 16.38 -15.59 4.04
C ALA A 210 15.00 -15.53 3.36
N THR A 211 14.86 -14.67 2.35
CA THR A 211 13.61 -14.45 1.60
C THR A 211 13.25 -15.68 0.74
N ALA A 212 14.21 -16.23 0.00
CA ALA A 212 13.99 -17.39 -0.87
C ALA A 212 14.12 -18.73 -0.13
N GLY A 213 14.65 -18.75 1.09
CA GLY A 213 15.03 -19.97 1.82
C GLY A 213 16.28 -20.68 1.27
N HIS A 214 16.88 -20.18 0.18
CA HIS A 214 18.08 -20.72 -0.46
C HIS A 214 18.80 -19.66 -1.30
N PRO A 215 20.08 -19.87 -1.67
CA PRO A 215 20.75 -19.05 -2.68
C PRO A 215 20.00 -19.08 -4.01
N VAL A 216 19.93 -17.94 -4.71
CA VAL A 216 19.20 -17.80 -5.99
C VAL A 216 20.19 -17.75 -7.14
N GLU A 217 19.88 -18.45 -8.23
CA GLU A 217 20.76 -18.47 -9.41
C GLU A 217 20.72 -17.13 -10.14
N VAL A 218 21.91 -16.61 -10.44
CA VAL A 218 22.14 -15.43 -11.27
C VAL A 218 22.77 -15.89 -12.57
N VAL A 219 22.25 -15.37 -13.68
CA VAL A 219 22.80 -15.57 -15.03
C VAL A 219 23.42 -14.26 -15.52
N GLY A 220 24.37 -14.38 -16.43
CA GLY A 220 25.07 -13.24 -16.97
C GLY A 220 24.75 -12.94 -18.42
N ASP A 221 24.82 -11.65 -18.76
CA ASP A 221 24.94 -11.18 -20.13
C ASP A 221 26.41 -10.85 -20.44
N GLY A 222 26.92 -11.32 -21.58
CA GLY A 222 28.31 -11.08 -21.99
C GLY A 222 29.39 -11.56 -21.00
N GLY A 223 29.05 -12.43 -20.05
CA GLY A 223 29.94 -12.91 -18.98
C GLY A 223 29.95 -12.04 -17.71
N VAL A 224 29.06 -11.07 -17.62
CA VAL A 224 28.82 -10.18 -16.47
C VAL A 224 27.58 -10.66 -15.73
N PRO A 225 27.61 -10.88 -14.40
CA PRO A 225 26.40 -11.22 -13.64
C PRO A 225 25.38 -10.09 -13.67
N ASP A 226 24.16 -10.41 -14.07
CA ASP A 226 23.21 -9.35 -14.46
C ASP A 226 21.77 -9.61 -14.03
N HIS A 227 21.28 -10.84 -14.19
CA HIS A 227 19.87 -11.18 -14.00
C HIS A 227 19.68 -12.35 -13.04
N TRP A 228 18.50 -12.45 -12.43
CA TRP A 228 18.06 -13.75 -11.96
C TRP A 228 17.92 -14.74 -13.11
N ALA A 229 18.12 -16.03 -12.83
CA ALA A 229 17.91 -17.06 -13.83
C ALA A 229 16.45 -17.06 -14.35
N PRO A 230 16.21 -17.43 -15.62
CA PRO A 230 14.86 -17.60 -16.14
C PRO A 230 14.03 -18.56 -15.27
N GLY A 231 12.82 -18.14 -14.92
CA GLY A 231 11.92 -18.91 -14.06
C GLY A 231 12.10 -18.66 -12.56
N THR A 232 12.96 -17.71 -12.16
CA THR A 232 12.96 -17.22 -10.78
C THR A 232 11.62 -16.52 -10.48
N GLU A 233 10.98 -16.99 -9.41
CA GLU A 233 9.67 -16.56 -8.93
C GLU A 233 9.73 -16.35 -7.41
N TYR A 234 8.85 -15.49 -6.91
CA TYR A 234 8.56 -15.34 -5.48
C TYR A 234 7.05 -15.38 -5.30
N ASP A 235 6.58 -16.25 -4.41
CA ASP A 235 5.14 -16.52 -4.18
C ASP A 235 4.30 -16.79 -5.46
N GLY A 236 4.91 -17.46 -6.44
CA GLY A 236 4.27 -17.78 -7.72
C GLY A 236 4.29 -16.66 -8.76
N GLU A 237 4.79 -15.48 -8.40
CA GLU A 237 4.98 -14.35 -9.32
C GLU A 237 6.41 -14.33 -9.87
N SER A 238 6.54 -14.17 -11.19
CA SER A 238 7.85 -14.13 -11.84
C SER A 238 8.50 -12.77 -11.64
N SER A 239 9.75 -12.77 -11.16
CA SER A 239 10.48 -11.52 -10.93
C SER A 239 10.69 -10.73 -12.23
N PRO A 240 10.56 -9.39 -12.21
CA PRO A 240 10.93 -8.55 -13.34
C PRO A 240 12.42 -8.66 -13.68
N MET A 241 13.30 -9.06 -12.74
CA MET A 241 14.76 -9.17 -12.91
C MET A 241 15.25 -10.44 -13.62
N VAL A 242 14.35 -11.24 -14.20
CA VAL A 242 14.73 -12.30 -15.15
C VAL A 242 14.95 -11.71 -16.55
N PRO A 243 15.80 -12.30 -17.42
CA PRO A 243 16.31 -11.64 -18.63
C PRO A 243 15.31 -11.53 -19.80
N SER A 244 14.04 -11.88 -19.61
CA SER A 244 13.06 -11.84 -20.70
C SER A 244 11.65 -11.58 -20.19
N LEU A 245 10.95 -10.66 -20.87
CA LEU A 245 9.54 -10.34 -20.65
C LEU A 245 8.72 -10.72 -21.89
N PRO A 246 7.77 -11.66 -21.81
CA PRO A 246 6.81 -11.91 -22.89
C PRO A 246 5.86 -10.72 -23.12
N ALA A 247 5.37 -10.55 -24.36
CA ALA A 247 4.26 -9.62 -24.59
C ALA A 247 2.97 -10.12 -23.91
N GLY A 248 2.16 -9.20 -23.39
CA GLY A 248 0.92 -9.50 -22.67
C GLY A 248 1.10 -9.89 -21.22
N THR A 249 2.30 -9.77 -20.65
CA THR A 249 2.56 -10.00 -19.23
C THR A 249 3.01 -8.74 -18.53
N ARG A 250 2.51 -8.51 -17.32
CA ARG A 250 3.09 -7.60 -16.33
C ARG A 250 3.78 -8.45 -15.25
N ARG A 251 4.86 -7.91 -14.70
CA ARG A 251 5.55 -8.40 -13.50
C ARG A 251 5.88 -7.19 -12.65
N ASP A 252 5.67 -7.34 -11.36
CA ASP A 252 5.93 -6.30 -10.37
C ASP A 252 7.17 -6.68 -9.57
N ILE A 253 7.87 -5.68 -9.02
CA ILE A 253 9.03 -5.91 -8.13
C ILE A 253 8.64 -6.86 -7.00
N THR A 254 9.45 -7.91 -6.81
CA THR A 254 9.20 -8.91 -5.77
C THR A 254 9.99 -8.60 -4.50
N PRO A 255 9.56 -9.09 -3.32
CA PRO A 255 10.37 -9.06 -2.11
C PRO A 255 11.78 -9.64 -2.30
N LEU A 256 11.93 -10.63 -3.19
CA LEU A 256 13.22 -11.20 -3.55
C LEU A 256 14.16 -10.18 -4.23
N ASP A 257 13.62 -9.33 -5.11
CA ASP A 257 14.38 -8.28 -5.80
C ASP A 257 14.84 -7.21 -4.80
N LEU A 258 13.92 -6.76 -3.94
CA LEU A 258 14.21 -5.83 -2.85
C LEU A 258 15.24 -6.39 -1.85
N ALA A 259 15.23 -7.71 -1.63
CA ALA A 259 16.24 -8.36 -0.80
C ALA A 259 17.65 -8.30 -1.37
N ALA A 260 17.80 -8.36 -2.70
CA ALA A 260 19.10 -8.14 -3.33
C ALA A 260 19.58 -6.69 -3.11
N LEU A 261 18.67 -5.71 -3.18
CA LEU A 261 19.01 -4.31 -2.85
C LEU A 261 19.44 -4.15 -1.39
N ASN A 262 18.82 -4.87 -0.45
CA ASN A 262 19.26 -4.88 0.96
C ASN A 262 20.69 -5.41 1.10
N ASP A 263 20.98 -6.54 0.44
CA ASP A 263 22.29 -7.20 0.52
C ASP A 263 23.43 -6.41 -0.12
N ILE A 264 23.09 -5.43 -0.96
CA ILE A 264 24.04 -4.45 -1.49
C ILE A 264 23.96 -3.10 -0.77
N GLY A 265 23.35 -3.03 0.42
CA GLY A 265 23.54 -1.92 1.35
C GLY A 265 22.59 -0.72 1.19
N TRP A 266 21.45 -0.89 0.53
CA TRP A 266 20.37 0.10 0.54
C TRP A 266 19.54 0.11 1.84
N ALA A 267 19.82 -0.81 2.77
CA ALA A 267 19.06 -1.02 4.00
C ALA A 267 17.56 -1.12 3.71
N VAL A 268 17.23 -2.11 2.88
CA VAL A 268 15.85 -2.39 2.46
C VAL A 268 15.16 -3.23 3.51
N TYR A 269 13.89 -2.95 3.61
CA TYR A 269 12.99 -3.43 4.62
C TYR A 269 12.37 -4.76 4.15
N VAL A 270 13.16 -5.84 4.18
CA VAL A 270 12.77 -7.17 3.66
C VAL A 270 11.95 -7.98 4.68
N ASP A 271 10.83 -8.56 4.24
CA ASP A 271 10.15 -9.65 4.95
C ASP A 271 11.12 -10.84 5.13
N GLN A 272 11.08 -11.50 6.28
CA GLN A 272 11.98 -12.60 6.65
C GLN A 272 11.20 -13.88 7.01
N SER A 273 10.08 -14.14 6.33
CA SER A 273 9.39 -15.43 6.43
C SER A 273 9.93 -16.44 5.38
N PRO A 274 10.39 -17.66 5.78
CA PRO A 274 10.88 -18.65 4.82
C PRO A 274 9.74 -19.23 3.99
N ALA A 275 9.87 -19.22 2.66
CA ALA A 275 8.95 -19.91 1.75
C ALA A 275 8.86 -21.42 2.09
N ALA A 276 7.63 -21.93 2.20
CA ALA A 276 7.37 -23.35 2.39
C ALA A 276 7.89 -24.15 1.18
N VAL A 277 8.74 -25.15 1.47
CA VAL A 277 9.42 -26.00 0.48
C VAL A 277 8.39 -26.75 -0.38
N ALA A 278 8.08 -26.22 -1.56
CA ALA A 278 7.40 -26.97 -2.61
C ALA A 278 8.42 -27.81 -3.37
N ALA A 279 8.24 -29.13 -3.33
CA ALA A 279 9.11 -30.09 -4.01
C ALA A 279 9.05 -29.92 -5.54
N VAL A 280 10.22 -29.77 -6.17
CA VAL A 280 10.43 -29.76 -7.62
C VAL A 280 9.90 -31.06 -8.27
N PRO A 281 8.92 -31.01 -9.18
CA PRO A 281 8.66 -32.10 -10.10
C PRO A 281 9.58 -31.97 -11.33
N THR A 282 10.13 -33.10 -11.73
CA THR A 282 11.12 -33.26 -12.79
C THR A 282 10.51 -33.02 -14.18
N ALA A 283 11.30 -32.41 -15.07
CA ALA A 283 10.95 -32.10 -16.45
C ALA A 283 10.43 -33.29 -17.28
N THR A 284 9.46 -33.04 -18.17
CA THR A 284 9.26 -33.85 -19.38
C THR A 284 8.84 -32.97 -20.55
N THR A 285 9.61 -33.06 -21.63
CA THR A 285 9.46 -32.38 -22.92
C THR A 285 8.35 -33.01 -23.76
N GLN A 286 7.64 -32.22 -24.57
CA GLN A 286 7.11 -32.47 -25.93
C GLN A 286 5.90 -31.55 -26.20
N GLN A 287 5.56 -31.05 -27.39
CA GLN A 287 6.15 -30.86 -28.71
C GLN A 287 5.03 -30.15 -29.50
N VAL A 288 5.35 -29.11 -30.25
CA VAL A 288 4.42 -28.30 -31.06
C VAL A 288 3.80 -29.12 -32.21
N THR A 289 2.52 -28.89 -32.54
CA THR A 289 2.02 -28.90 -33.94
C THR A 289 0.84 -27.95 -34.12
N ALA A 290 0.88 -27.20 -35.22
CA ALA A 290 -0.07 -26.17 -35.65
C ALA A 290 -1.15 -26.75 -36.58
N ASP A 291 -2.30 -26.07 -36.71
CA ASP A 291 -2.89 -25.74 -38.02
C ASP A 291 -4.11 -24.77 -37.91
N VAL A 292 -3.95 -23.58 -38.51
CA VAL A 292 -4.76 -22.97 -39.59
C VAL A 292 -6.30 -23.18 -39.60
N THR A 293 -7.14 -22.12 -39.55
CA THR A 293 -7.76 -21.38 -40.69
C THR A 293 -8.94 -20.45 -40.29
N GLU A 294 -9.02 -19.33 -41.02
CA GLU A 294 -10.20 -18.51 -41.44
C GLU A 294 -11.02 -17.61 -40.48
N ALA A 295 -10.87 -16.28 -40.74
CA ALA A 295 -11.88 -15.21 -40.66
C ALA A 295 -12.94 -15.37 -41.81
N PRO A 296 -14.01 -14.55 -42.01
CA PRO A 296 -14.25 -13.13 -41.66
C PRO A 296 -15.71 -12.89 -41.13
N ALA A 297 -16.33 -11.72 -40.94
CA ALA A 297 -16.27 -10.45 -41.65
C ALA A 297 -16.97 -9.31 -40.87
N ALA A 298 -16.60 -8.10 -41.30
CA ALA A 298 -17.03 -6.78 -40.89
C ALA A 298 -18.50 -6.43 -41.14
N VAL A 299 -19.01 -5.46 -40.38
CA VAL A 299 -20.01 -4.49 -40.86
C VAL A 299 -19.49 -3.08 -40.59
N GLN A 300 -19.24 -2.34 -41.66
CA GLN A 300 -19.06 -0.88 -41.73
C GLN A 300 -20.46 -0.20 -41.72
N VAL A 301 -20.71 1.07 -41.42
CA VAL A 301 -20.17 2.40 -41.82
C VAL A 301 -21.02 3.45 -41.03
N PRO A 302 -20.96 4.80 -41.20
CA PRO A 302 -19.91 5.77 -41.52
C PRO A 302 -19.88 7.00 -40.56
N VAL A 303 -18.80 7.76 -40.68
CA VAL A 303 -18.52 9.11 -40.12
C VAL A 303 -19.33 10.24 -40.80
N THR A 304 -19.61 11.36 -40.09
CA THR A 304 -19.17 12.77 -40.37
C THR A 304 -19.93 13.87 -39.57
N PRO A 305 -19.36 15.11 -39.39
CA PRO A 305 -19.52 16.01 -38.22
C PRO A 305 -20.20 17.38 -38.55
N PRO A 306 -19.92 18.50 -37.81
CA PRO A 306 -20.52 19.08 -36.59
C PRO A 306 -21.40 20.35 -36.90
N PRO A 307 -21.97 21.12 -35.94
CA PRO A 307 -21.25 22.25 -35.30
C PRO A 307 -21.74 22.69 -33.88
N ALA A 308 -21.14 23.76 -33.37
CA ALA A 308 -21.07 24.22 -31.98
C ALA A 308 -22.26 25.05 -31.41
N ALA A 309 -22.23 25.14 -30.07
CA ALA A 309 -22.67 26.22 -29.16
C ALA A 309 -24.18 26.47 -28.90
N ALA A 310 -24.59 26.36 -27.62
CA ALA A 310 -25.10 27.49 -26.79
C ALA A 310 -25.74 26.98 -25.48
N VAL A 311 -25.54 27.74 -24.40
CA VAL A 311 -26.12 27.58 -23.06
C VAL A 311 -27.55 28.11 -23.01
N GLN A 312 -28.49 27.41 -22.35
CA GLN A 312 -29.63 28.01 -21.61
C GLN A 312 -30.37 27.01 -20.70
N THR A 313 -30.96 27.56 -19.63
CA THR A 313 -31.50 26.92 -18.41
C THR A 313 -33.01 26.59 -18.45
N ILE A 314 -33.46 25.88 -17.39
CA ILE A 314 -34.79 25.73 -16.75
C ILE A 314 -35.85 24.68 -17.23
N ALA A 315 -35.93 23.62 -16.41
CA ALA A 315 -37.10 22.98 -15.74
C ALA A 315 -38.33 22.44 -16.54
N ALA A 316 -38.52 21.10 -16.54
CA ALA A 316 -39.65 20.37 -15.91
C ALA A 316 -39.75 18.86 -16.32
N ALA A 317 -39.73 17.99 -15.30
CA ALA A 317 -40.42 16.70 -15.08
C ALA A 317 -40.36 15.48 -16.05
N VAL A 318 -39.56 14.48 -15.61
CA VAL A 318 -39.75 12.98 -15.47
C VAL A 318 -40.11 12.11 -16.69
N PRO A 319 -39.30 11.06 -16.98
CA PRO A 319 -39.64 9.70 -16.52
C PRO A 319 -38.53 9.07 -15.66
N ALA A 320 -38.94 8.18 -14.76
CA ALA A 320 -38.09 7.36 -13.90
C ALA A 320 -36.98 6.65 -14.70
N ALA A 321 -35.74 7.06 -14.46
CA ALA A 321 -34.55 6.30 -14.85
C ALA A 321 -34.15 5.43 -13.65
N ALA A 322 -33.80 4.19 -13.96
CA ALA A 322 -33.52 3.11 -13.04
C ALA A 322 -32.65 3.55 -11.85
N SER A 323 -33.04 3.09 -10.66
CA SER A 323 -32.21 3.09 -9.47
C SER A 323 -30.93 2.30 -9.75
N SER A 324 -29.84 3.01 -10.03
CA SER A 324 -28.50 2.44 -9.84
C SER A 324 -28.29 2.34 -8.34
N THR A 325 -28.58 1.16 -7.79
CA THR A 325 -28.07 0.74 -6.50
C THR A 325 -26.54 0.84 -6.54
N PRO A 326 -25.91 1.61 -5.65
CA PRO A 326 -24.47 1.64 -5.58
C PRO A 326 -23.97 0.31 -5.02
N SER A 327 -23.18 -0.39 -5.83
CA SER A 327 -22.41 -1.56 -5.43
C SER A 327 -21.14 -1.06 -4.77
N ALA A 328 -20.98 -1.34 -3.47
CA ALA A 328 -19.67 -1.41 -2.85
C ALA A 328 -19.10 -2.77 -3.26
N SER A 329 -18.38 -2.80 -4.38
CA SER A 329 -17.74 -4.00 -4.90
C SER A 329 -16.32 -4.09 -4.35
N GLY A 330 -16.16 -4.44 -3.08
CA GLY A 330 -14.91 -5.02 -2.60
C GLY A 330 -14.92 -6.51 -2.97
N ASN A 331 -13.94 -6.93 -3.77
CA ASN A 331 -13.65 -8.29 -4.24
C ASN A 331 -14.57 -9.43 -3.69
N GLY A 332 -15.71 -9.68 -4.35
CA GLY A 332 -16.55 -10.89 -4.16
C GLY A 332 -17.23 -11.12 -2.78
N GLY A 333 -17.08 -10.22 -1.81
CA GLY A 333 -17.53 -10.42 -0.43
C GLY A 333 -18.96 -9.98 -0.12
N ARG A 334 -19.61 -10.63 0.86
CA ARG A 334 -20.85 -10.14 1.49
C ARG A 334 -20.52 -8.96 2.42
N PHE A 335 -21.45 -8.03 2.62
CA PHE A 335 -21.27 -6.89 3.51
C PHE A 335 -22.52 -6.60 4.34
N ALA A 336 -22.39 -5.80 5.41
CA ALA A 336 -23.51 -5.46 6.28
C ALA A 336 -23.70 -3.95 6.45
N ALA A 337 -24.93 -3.55 6.78
CA ALA A 337 -25.22 -2.19 7.20
C ALA A 337 -26.18 -2.17 8.39
N GLY A 338 -25.85 -1.34 9.39
CA GLY A 338 -26.72 -1.04 10.52
C GLY A 338 -27.53 0.25 10.32
N THR A 339 -28.74 0.27 10.87
CA THR A 339 -29.64 1.44 10.91
C THR A 339 -29.92 1.85 12.35
N SER A 340 -30.85 2.78 12.57
CA SER A 340 -31.32 3.14 13.92
C SER A 340 -31.76 1.94 14.79
N ASN A 341 -32.28 0.86 14.20
CA ASN A 341 -32.82 -0.29 14.95
C ASN A 341 -32.69 -1.66 14.26
N SER A 342 -32.11 -1.74 13.07
CA SER A 342 -31.97 -2.98 12.30
C SER A 342 -30.56 -3.14 11.75
N ALA A 343 -30.18 -4.37 11.41
CA ALA A 343 -29.01 -4.65 10.57
C ALA A 343 -29.43 -5.46 9.35
N VAL A 344 -28.79 -5.21 8.22
CA VAL A 344 -29.06 -5.87 6.94
C VAL A 344 -27.76 -6.44 6.40
N MET A 345 -27.78 -7.73 6.05
CA MET A 345 -26.70 -8.41 5.34
C MET A 345 -27.00 -8.39 3.84
N TYR A 346 -25.98 -8.12 3.03
CA TYR A 346 -26.05 -8.00 1.58
C TYR A 346 -25.10 -8.99 0.90
N ASN A 347 -25.47 -9.42 -0.31
CA ASN A 347 -24.55 -10.05 -1.25
C ASN A 347 -23.61 -8.99 -1.87
N ALA A 348 -22.52 -9.44 -2.51
CA ALA A 348 -21.58 -8.57 -3.22
C ALA A 348 -22.25 -7.68 -4.30
N ASP A 349 -23.34 -8.16 -4.90
CA ASP A 349 -24.11 -7.40 -5.90
C ASP A 349 -25.07 -6.34 -5.28
N GLY A 350 -25.07 -6.21 -3.95
CA GLY A 350 -25.92 -5.28 -3.20
C GLY A 350 -27.34 -5.78 -2.97
N SER A 351 -27.69 -7.00 -3.40
CA SER A 351 -28.98 -7.60 -3.05
C SER A 351 -29.04 -7.99 -1.57
N VAL A 352 -30.19 -7.77 -0.93
CA VAL A 352 -30.39 -8.13 0.49
C VAL A 352 -30.38 -9.66 0.62
N LEU A 353 -29.53 -10.15 1.52
CA LEU A 353 -29.52 -11.55 1.93
C LEU A 353 -30.55 -11.81 3.03
N PHE A 354 -30.42 -11.10 4.16
CA PHE A 354 -31.40 -11.10 5.25
C PHE A 354 -31.30 -9.81 6.08
N SER A 355 -32.28 -9.58 6.96
CA SER A 355 -32.27 -8.48 7.91
C SER A 355 -32.68 -8.94 9.31
N VAL A 356 -32.08 -8.35 10.33
CA VAL A 356 -32.39 -8.60 11.74
C VAL A 356 -32.78 -7.31 12.46
N VAL A 357 -33.64 -7.43 13.46
CA VAL A 357 -33.93 -6.40 14.47
C VAL A 357 -33.35 -6.92 15.78
N PRO A 358 -32.05 -6.67 16.05
CA PRO A 358 -31.32 -7.42 17.07
C PRO A 358 -31.66 -7.00 18.49
N PHE A 359 -32.22 -5.80 18.67
CA PHE A 359 -32.57 -5.25 19.97
C PHE A 359 -34.08 -4.98 20.08
N GLU A 360 -34.53 -4.45 21.23
CA GLU A 360 -35.93 -4.10 21.40
C GLU A 360 -36.43 -3.12 20.33
N ALA A 361 -37.65 -3.31 19.82
CA ALA A 361 -38.16 -2.57 18.66
C ALA A 361 -38.22 -1.05 18.84
N THR A 362 -38.24 -0.56 20.09
CA THR A 362 -38.22 0.86 20.44
C THR A 362 -36.83 1.46 20.52
N PHE A 363 -35.77 0.64 20.43
CA PHE A 363 -34.40 1.09 20.42
C PHE A 363 -34.14 1.93 19.17
N SER A 364 -33.46 3.06 19.34
CA SER A 364 -33.11 3.99 18.26
C SER A 364 -31.67 4.47 18.35
N GLY A 365 -30.86 3.82 19.19
CA GLY A 365 -29.46 4.19 19.44
C GLY A 365 -28.50 3.78 18.32
N GLY A 366 -29.00 3.11 17.28
CA GLY A 366 -28.18 2.61 16.19
C GLY A 366 -27.63 1.21 16.44
N VAL A 367 -27.53 0.45 15.36
CA VAL A 367 -26.87 -0.85 15.32
C VAL A 367 -25.52 -0.69 14.64
N ARG A 368 -24.43 -1.05 15.31
CA ARG A 368 -23.09 -1.10 14.73
C ARG A 368 -22.81 -2.51 14.26
N VAL A 369 -22.13 -2.67 13.12
CA VAL A 369 -21.97 -3.96 12.45
C VAL A 369 -20.51 -4.24 12.10
N ALA A 370 -20.16 -5.52 12.01
CA ALA A 370 -18.93 -6.03 11.41
C ALA A 370 -19.24 -7.38 10.75
N THR A 371 -18.45 -7.79 9.75
CA THR A 371 -18.62 -9.08 9.07
C THR A 371 -17.33 -9.86 8.99
N THR A 372 -17.35 -11.12 9.41
CA THR A 372 -16.22 -12.05 9.29
C THR A 372 -16.71 -13.49 9.48
N ASP A 373 -16.06 -14.49 8.91
CA ASP A 373 -16.43 -15.89 9.12
C ASP A 373 -15.91 -16.37 10.48
N LEU A 374 -16.79 -16.52 11.46
CA LEU A 374 -16.44 -17.00 12.81
C LEU A 374 -16.65 -18.50 12.96
N ASN A 375 -17.52 -19.08 12.14
CA ASN A 375 -17.96 -20.47 12.28
C ASN A 375 -17.18 -21.45 11.37
N GLY A 376 -16.39 -20.93 10.42
CA GLY A 376 -15.50 -21.67 9.55
C GLY A 376 -16.19 -22.30 8.33
N ASP A 377 -17.36 -21.80 7.93
CA ASP A 377 -18.10 -22.27 6.74
C ASP A 377 -17.71 -21.56 5.44
N ASN A 378 -16.72 -20.66 5.50
CA ASN A 378 -16.27 -19.75 4.44
C ASN A 378 -17.33 -18.73 4.02
N VAL A 379 -18.28 -18.43 4.90
CA VAL A 379 -19.30 -17.39 4.69
C VAL A 379 -19.22 -16.38 5.84
N PRO A 380 -19.01 -15.08 5.55
CA PRO A 380 -18.94 -14.08 6.61
C PRO A 380 -20.24 -14.00 7.44
N ASP A 381 -20.09 -14.14 8.75
CA ASP A 381 -21.13 -13.96 9.76
C ASP A 381 -21.41 -12.47 10.02
N LEU A 382 -22.60 -12.17 10.52
CA LEU A 382 -23.01 -10.82 10.91
C LEU A 382 -22.84 -10.63 12.42
N ILE A 383 -21.94 -9.73 12.82
CA ILE A 383 -21.79 -9.29 14.20
C ILE A 383 -22.50 -7.95 14.35
N VAL A 384 -23.33 -7.82 15.39
CA VAL A 384 -24.02 -6.56 15.70
C VAL A 384 -23.77 -6.14 17.14
N ALA A 385 -23.66 -4.84 17.33
CA ALA A 385 -23.43 -4.21 18.62
C ALA A 385 -24.40 -3.04 18.85
N SER A 386 -24.84 -2.87 20.09
CA SER A 386 -25.75 -1.78 20.46
C SER A 386 -25.02 -0.43 20.57
N GLY A 387 -25.54 0.59 19.88
CA GLY A 387 -25.21 1.99 20.16
C GLY A 387 -25.80 2.50 21.48
N PRO A 388 -25.72 3.82 21.74
CA PRO A 388 -26.12 4.43 23.01
C PRO A 388 -27.61 4.26 23.37
N GLY A 389 -27.93 4.28 24.66
CA GLY A 389 -29.32 4.32 25.17
C GLY A 389 -29.85 3.00 25.73
N ARG A 390 -29.06 1.94 25.72
CA ARG A 390 -29.38 0.63 26.31
C ARG A 390 -28.14 -0.06 26.88
N ALA A 391 -28.34 -1.16 27.60
CA ALA A 391 -27.23 -1.98 28.07
C ALA A 391 -26.39 -2.48 26.88
N PRO A 392 -25.05 -2.51 27.01
CA PRO A 392 -24.15 -2.93 25.94
C PRO A 392 -24.38 -4.41 25.62
N GLU A 393 -24.79 -4.70 24.40
CA GLU A 393 -25.08 -6.06 23.95
C GLU A 393 -24.48 -6.28 22.57
N VAL A 394 -23.91 -7.48 22.39
CA VAL A 394 -23.35 -7.95 21.13
C VAL A 394 -24.02 -9.27 20.77
N LYS A 395 -24.42 -9.39 19.52
CA LYS A 395 -25.01 -10.61 18.95
C LYS A 395 -24.26 -11.01 17.69
N VAL A 396 -24.11 -12.32 17.48
CA VAL A 396 -23.50 -12.91 16.27
C VAL A 396 -24.56 -13.74 15.57
N TYR A 397 -24.75 -13.51 14.27
CA TYR A 397 -25.67 -14.23 13.43
C TYR A 397 -24.91 -14.96 12.31
N ASP A 398 -25.27 -16.22 12.10
CA ASP A 398 -24.75 -17.05 11.02
C ASP A 398 -25.00 -16.39 9.66
N GLY A 399 -23.94 -16.19 8.90
CA GLY A 399 -23.97 -15.49 7.61
C GLY A 399 -24.79 -16.23 6.56
N THR A 400 -24.88 -17.55 6.64
CA THR A 400 -25.59 -18.41 5.69
C THR A 400 -27.09 -18.47 5.96
N THR A 401 -27.48 -18.56 7.23
CA THR A 401 -28.84 -18.89 7.68
C THR A 401 -29.56 -17.74 8.38
N GLY A 402 -28.83 -16.72 8.82
CA GLY A 402 -29.34 -15.62 9.65
C GLY A 402 -29.74 -16.04 11.07
N THR A 403 -29.31 -17.23 11.52
CA THR A 403 -29.62 -17.75 12.86
C THR A 403 -28.68 -17.16 13.91
N LEU A 404 -29.17 -16.92 15.13
CA LEU A 404 -28.35 -16.39 16.22
C LEU A 404 -27.38 -17.47 16.72
N ILE A 405 -26.08 -17.17 16.70
CA ILE A 405 -25.00 -18.01 17.20
C ILE A 405 -24.66 -17.65 18.66
N ALA A 406 -24.39 -16.37 18.92
CA ALA A 406 -23.95 -15.88 20.22
C ALA A 406 -24.68 -14.59 20.64
N ASP A 407 -24.85 -14.40 21.94
CA ASP A 407 -25.57 -13.27 22.55
C ASP A 407 -25.02 -12.98 23.95
N PHE A 408 -24.41 -11.81 24.14
CA PHE A 408 -23.74 -11.47 25.38
C PHE A 408 -23.61 -9.97 25.64
N GLN A 409 -23.27 -9.64 26.89
CA GLN A 409 -23.03 -8.27 27.35
C GLN A 409 -21.55 -8.09 27.71
N PRO A 410 -20.76 -7.32 26.94
CA PRO A 410 -19.33 -7.17 27.19
C PRO A 410 -18.98 -6.27 28.39
N PHE A 411 -19.92 -5.42 28.82
CA PHE A 411 -19.73 -4.50 29.95
C PHE A 411 -20.96 -4.49 30.87
N GLU A 412 -20.86 -3.76 31.98
CA GLU A 412 -21.87 -3.69 33.02
C GLU A 412 -23.21 -3.18 32.46
N SER A 413 -24.32 -3.83 32.83
CA SER A 413 -25.65 -3.53 32.29
C SER A 413 -26.17 -2.12 32.61
N THR A 414 -25.55 -1.42 33.56
CA THR A 414 -25.88 -0.03 33.90
C THR A 414 -25.18 0.98 32.99
N PHE A 415 -24.14 0.58 32.27
CA PHE A 415 -23.53 1.41 31.24
C PHE A 415 -24.48 1.48 30.04
N THR A 416 -24.69 2.69 29.51
CA THR A 416 -25.63 2.93 28.39
C THR A 416 -25.03 3.78 27.28
N GLY A 417 -23.70 3.93 27.28
CA GLY A 417 -23.00 4.72 26.27
C GLY A 417 -22.90 4.04 24.90
N GLY A 418 -23.22 2.74 24.79
CA GLY A 418 -23.02 1.96 23.57
C GLY A 418 -21.59 1.42 23.44
N VAL A 419 -21.34 0.59 22.44
CA VAL A 419 -20.03 -0.05 22.21
C VAL A 419 -19.63 -0.03 20.73
N PHE A 420 -18.34 0.04 20.45
CA PHE A 420 -17.78 -0.22 19.13
C PHE A 420 -17.25 -1.65 19.06
N ILE A 421 -17.16 -2.19 17.84
CA ILE A 421 -16.62 -3.51 17.54
C ILE A 421 -15.60 -3.43 16.41
N ALA A 422 -14.59 -4.29 16.47
CA ALA A 422 -13.60 -4.52 15.41
C ALA A 422 -13.23 -6.00 15.40
N THR A 423 -12.81 -6.53 14.24
CA THR A 423 -12.47 -7.95 14.07
C THR A 423 -11.12 -8.14 13.41
N GLY A 424 -10.42 -9.22 13.75
CA GLY A 424 -9.14 -9.62 13.15
C GLY A 424 -8.50 -10.77 13.94
N ASP A 425 -7.68 -11.60 13.29
CA ASP A 425 -7.13 -12.84 13.87
C ASP A 425 -5.94 -12.59 14.83
N LEU A 426 -6.24 -12.08 16.03
CA LEU A 426 -5.22 -11.72 17.02
C LEU A 426 -4.46 -12.93 17.58
N ASN A 427 -5.04 -14.13 17.50
CA ASN A 427 -4.46 -15.34 18.09
C ASN A 427 -3.74 -16.25 17.06
N GLY A 428 -3.94 -16.01 15.77
CA GLY A 428 -3.29 -16.72 14.66
C GLY A 428 -3.89 -18.09 14.36
N ASP A 429 -5.16 -18.35 14.71
CA ASP A 429 -5.85 -19.62 14.45
C ASP A 429 -6.58 -19.68 13.10
N GLY A 430 -6.52 -18.59 12.32
CA GLY A 430 -7.18 -18.45 11.03
C GLY A 430 -8.64 -18.00 11.13
N VAL A 431 -9.15 -17.71 12.33
CA VAL A 431 -10.50 -17.17 12.56
C VAL A 431 -10.37 -15.80 13.24
N ALA A 432 -11.06 -14.80 12.71
CA ALA A 432 -10.97 -13.45 13.26
C ALA A 432 -11.55 -13.36 14.68
N ASP A 433 -10.78 -12.79 15.61
CA ASP A 433 -11.23 -12.46 16.97
C ASP A 433 -12.09 -11.20 17.00
N LEU A 434 -12.84 -10.99 18.09
CA LEU A 434 -13.70 -9.82 18.28
C LEU A 434 -13.18 -8.91 19.40
N VAL A 435 -12.94 -7.65 19.05
CA VAL A 435 -12.61 -6.58 20.00
C VAL A 435 -13.83 -5.71 20.23
N VAL A 436 -14.19 -5.50 21.50
CA VAL A 436 -15.31 -4.65 21.92
C VAL A 436 -14.78 -3.54 22.83
N SER A 437 -15.14 -2.29 22.53
CA SER A 437 -14.79 -1.12 23.34
C SER A 437 -16.01 -0.26 23.65
N PRO A 438 -16.10 0.37 24.83
CA PRO A 438 -17.22 1.23 25.15
C PRO A 438 -17.05 2.59 24.47
N ASP A 439 -18.18 3.21 24.14
CA ASP A 439 -18.21 4.57 23.60
C ASP A 439 -18.32 5.63 24.74
N GLN A 440 -18.82 6.82 24.43
CA GLN A 440 -18.86 7.97 25.30
C GLN A 440 -19.47 7.66 26.68
N GLY A 441 -18.78 8.11 27.73
CA GLY A 441 -19.11 7.82 29.12
C GLY A 441 -18.45 6.55 29.67
N GLY A 442 -17.93 5.69 28.79
CA GLY A 442 -17.16 4.49 29.15
C GLY A 442 -15.66 4.77 29.29
N GLY A 443 -14.94 3.94 30.05
CA GLY A 443 -13.48 4.00 30.14
C GLY A 443 -12.79 3.44 28.89
N PRO A 444 -11.48 3.64 28.68
CA PRO A 444 -10.78 3.13 27.50
C PRO A 444 -10.46 1.63 27.63
N ILE A 445 -11.46 0.80 27.94
CA ILE A 445 -11.29 -0.64 28.12
C ILE A 445 -11.46 -1.34 26.77
N MET A 446 -10.53 -2.23 26.45
CA MET A 446 -10.65 -3.19 25.34
C MET A 446 -11.03 -4.54 25.93
N ALA A 447 -12.15 -5.10 25.50
CA ALA A 447 -12.55 -6.48 25.81
C ALA A 447 -12.41 -7.32 24.54
N VAL A 448 -11.54 -8.33 24.56
CA VAL A 448 -11.20 -9.15 23.40
C VAL A 448 -11.76 -10.55 23.61
N TYR A 449 -12.44 -11.08 22.59
CA TYR A 449 -13.12 -12.37 22.60
C TYR A 449 -12.61 -13.25 21.46
N ASP A 450 -12.49 -14.54 21.76
CA ASP A 450 -12.08 -15.57 20.82
C ASP A 450 -13.14 -15.76 19.74
N GLY A 451 -12.77 -15.53 18.48
CA GLY A 451 -13.68 -15.58 17.34
C GLY A 451 -14.25 -16.96 17.09
N ALA A 452 -13.37 -17.97 17.08
CA ALA A 452 -13.76 -19.35 16.84
C ALA A 452 -14.72 -19.87 17.93
N ALA A 453 -14.53 -19.47 19.18
CA ALA A 453 -15.44 -19.77 20.28
C ALA A 453 -16.80 -19.10 20.05
N LEU A 454 -16.81 -17.82 19.67
CA LEU A 454 -18.05 -17.11 19.34
C LEU A 454 -18.82 -17.78 18.22
N GLY A 455 -18.15 -18.23 17.15
CA GLY A 455 -18.75 -19.00 16.05
C GLY A 455 -19.37 -20.34 16.48
N ARG A 456 -18.97 -20.88 17.64
CA ARG A 456 -19.56 -22.07 18.27
C ARG A 456 -20.61 -21.74 19.34
N GLY A 457 -21.00 -20.47 19.47
CA GLY A 457 -21.93 -19.99 20.50
C GLY A 457 -21.33 -19.93 21.91
N GLN A 458 -20.00 -19.91 22.01
CA GLN A 458 -19.27 -19.86 23.28
C GLN A 458 -18.63 -18.48 23.46
N VAL A 459 -18.82 -17.86 24.64
CA VAL A 459 -18.21 -16.56 24.95
C VAL A 459 -16.93 -16.80 25.74
N ALA A 460 -15.78 -16.74 25.06
CA ALA A 460 -14.46 -16.84 25.68
C ALA A 460 -13.72 -15.50 25.54
N GLN A 461 -13.41 -14.86 26.66
CA GLN A 461 -12.68 -13.59 26.67
C GLN A 461 -11.17 -13.87 26.74
N LEU A 462 -10.45 -13.46 25.70
CA LEU A 462 -8.99 -13.57 25.60
C LEU A 462 -8.30 -12.52 26.48
N ALA A 463 -8.76 -11.28 26.43
CA ALA A 463 -8.14 -10.17 27.14
C ALA A 463 -9.12 -9.11 27.63
N ARG A 464 -8.73 -8.39 28.68
CA ARG A 464 -9.39 -7.16 29.12
C ARG A 464 -8.40 -6.20 29.75
N PHE A 465 -8.19 -5.06 29.11
CA PHE A 465 -7.16 -4.12 29.52
C PHE A 465 -7.52 -2.68 29.14
N TRP A 466 -6.72 -1.71 29.59
CA TRP A 466 -6.87 -0.31 29.19
C TRP A 466 -6.11 -0.09 27.88
N GLY A 467 -6.83 0.18 26.78
CA GLY A 467 -6.22 0.46 25.48
C GLY A 467 -5.66 1.88 25.36
N ILE A 468 -6.01 2.76 26.29
CA ILE A 468 -5.37 4.06 26.51
C ILE A 468 -4.97 4.11 27.98
N ASP A 469 -3.72 4.47 28.26
CA ASP A 469 -3.15 4.51 29.62
C ASP A 469 -3.65 5.71 30.45
N ASP A 470 -4.96 5.80 30.62
CA ASP A 470 -5.64 6.71 31.54
C ASP A 470 -6.90 6.02 32.12
N PRO A 471 -6.82 5.44 33.33
CA PRO A 471 -7.95 4.74 33.93
C PRO A 471 -9.10 5.67 34.36
N ASN A 472 -8.89 6.99 34.37
CA ASN A 472 -9.92 7.99 34.69
C ASN A 472 -10.57 8.59 33.45
N PHE A 473 -10.00 8.35 32.26
CA PHE A 473 -10.59 8.78 31.00
C PHE A 473 -11.95 8.11 30.77
N ARG A 474 -12.95 8.87 30.31
CA ARG A 474 -14.34 8.42 30.10
C ARG A 474 -14.88 8.74 28.71
N GLY A 475 -14.00 8.94 27.74
CA GLY A 475 -14.39 9.22 26.35
C GLY A 475 -14.66 7.98 25.51
N GLY A 476 -14.50 6.79 26.08
CA GLY A 476 -14.45 5.54 25.33
C GLY A 476 -13.20 5.42 24.46
N ALA A 477 -13.15 4.37 23.66
CA ALA A 477 -12.10 4.12 22.68
C ALA A 477 -12.72 3.67 21.36
N ARG A 478 -11.94 3.74 20.28
CA ARG A 478 -12.21 3.04 19.03
C ARG A 478 -11.00 2.18 18.72
N ALA A 479 -11.18 1.09 17.99
CA ALA A 479 -10.09 0.21 17.63
C ALA A 479 -10.23 -0.32 16.22
N THR A 480 -9.10 -0.70 15.65
CA THR A 480 -8.98 -1.45 14.41
C THR A 480 -7.89 -2.50 14.60
N ILE A 481 -7.88 -3.49 13.74
CA ILE A 481 -6.81 -4.49 13.64
C ILE A 481 -6.20 -4.36 12.25
N GLY A 482 -4.88 -4.48 12.15
CA GLY A 482 -4.15 -4.43 10.88
C GLY A 482 -2.72 -4.93 11.03
N ASP A 483 -2.13 -5.35 9.93
CA ASP A 483 -0.76 -5.86 9.84
C ASP A 483 0.21 -4.74 9.44
N LEU A 484 0.66 -3.95 10.42
CA LEU A 484 1.41 -2.72 10.16
C LEU A 484 2.84 -2.93 9.63
N ASP A 485 3.39 -4.14 9.64
CA ASP A 485 4.70 -4.46 9.07
C ASP A 485 4.68 -5.55 7.98
N GLY A 486 3.49 -6.04 7.63
CA GLY A 486 3.28 -6.99 6.54
C GLY A 486 3.79 -8.39 6.83
N ASN A 487 3.93 -8.77 8.10
CA ASN A 487 4.53 -10.04 8.51
C ASN A 487 3.48 -11.14 8.83
N GLY A 488 2.18 -10.82 8.72
CA GLY A 488 1.04 -11.67 9.03
C GLY A 488 0.62 -11.70 10.50
N ASP A 489 1.35 -11.01 11.40
CA ASP A 489 1.01 -10.86 12.81
C ASP A 489 0.25 -9.54 13.03
N PRO A 490 -1.02 -9.57 13.47
CA PRO A 490 -1.80 -8.35 13.54
C PRO A 490 -1.41 -7.47 14.74
N ALA A 491 -1.51 -6.16 14.53
CA ALA A 491 -1.52 -5.16 15.58
C ALA A 491 -2.95 -4.78 15.97
N LEU A 492 -3.21 -4.65 17.28
CA LEU A 492 -4.40 -3.99 17.79
C LEU A 492 -4.12 -2.50 17.97
N ILE A 493 -4.78 -1.66 17.16
CA ILE A 493 -4.61 -0.22 17.18
C ILE A 493 -5.81 0.41 17.87
N VAL A 494 -5.55 1.26 18.87
CA VAL A 494 -6.58 1.88 19.71
C VAL A 494 -6.46 3.39 19.62
N SER A 495 -7.56 4.07 19.32
CA SER A 495 -7.66 5.52 19.38
C SER A 495 -8.57 5.98 20.51
N ALA A 496 -8.20 7.09 21.14
CA ALA A 496 -9.02 7.68 22.20
C ALA A 496 -10.26 8.38 21.64
N GLY A 497 -11.37 8.26 22.35
CA GLY A 497 -12.60 8.99 22.05
C GLY A 497 -12.62 10.44 22.54
N ALA A 498 -13.83 11.01 22.61
CA ALA A 498 -14.06 12.38 23.05
C ALA A 498 -13.47 12.66 24.44
N GLY A 499 -12.64 13.68 24.56
CA GLY A 499 -11.93 14.10 25.76
C GLY A 499 -10.49 13.59 25.86
N GLY A 500 -10.12 12.54 25.11
CA GLY A 500 -8.79 11.90 25.19
C GLY A 500 -7.73 12.54 24.28
N GLY A 501 -8.16 13.45 23.41
CA GLY A 501 -7.36 13.93 22.29
C GLY A 501 -7.20 12.87 21.20
N PRO A 502 -6.54 13.18 20.08
CA PRO A 502 -6.35 12.26 18.97
C PRO A 502 -5.22 11.25 19.27
N ARG A 503 -5.20 10.70 20.49
CA ARG A 503 -4.17 9.76 20.93
C ARG A 503 -4.40 8.40 20.28
N VAL A 504 -3.32 7.80 19.82
CA VAL A 504 -3.27 6.43 19.29
C VAL A 504 -2.26 5.60 20.08
N SER A 505 -2.62 4.36 20.37
CA SER A 505 -1.79 3.32 20.99
C SER A 505 -1.79 2.08 20.10
N ILE A 506 -0.65 1.42 19.94
CA ILE A 506 -0.48 0.26 19.06
C ILE A 506 0.04 -0.91 19.89
N TYR A 507 -0.69 -2.02 19.90
CA TYR A 507 -0.39 -3.22 20.67
C TYR A 507 -0.12 -4.41 19.74
N ASP A 508 0.76 -5.30 20.18
CA ASP A 508 0.99 -6.59 19.53
C ASP A 508 -0.22 -7.49 19.78
N GLY A 509 -0.88 -7.92 18.70
CA GLY A 509 -2.11 -8.71 18.76
C GLY A 509 -1.93 -10.09 19.39
N ARG A 510 -0.78 -10.74 19.18
CA ARG A 510 -0.43 -12.05 19.77
C ARG A 510 -0.27 -11.95 21.28
N THR A 511 0.33 -10.85 21.76
CA THR A 511 0.45 -10.60 23.20
C THR A 511 -0.89 -10.19 23.81
N VAL A 512 -1.73 -9.46 23.07
CA VAL A 512 -3.11 -9.16 23.48
C VAL A 512 -3.91 -10.45 23.63
N SER A 513 -3.93 -11.35 22.64
CA SER A 513 -4.73 -12.59 22.67
C SER A 513 -4.30 -13.58 23.76
N SER A 514 -3.03 -13.55 24.17
CA SER A 514 -2.52 -14.32 25.31
C SER A 514 -2.78 -13.67 26.69
N GLY A 515 -3.38 -12.48 26.71
CA GLY A 515 -3.77 -11.76 27.93
C GLY A 515 -2.66 -10.93 28.57
N ASP A 516 -1.52 -10.72 27.89
CA ASP A 516 -0.38 -9.92 28.35
C ASP A 516 -0.05 -8.81 27.34
N PRO A 517 -0.92 -7.79 27.18
CA PRO A 517 -0.82 -6.82 26.09
C PRO A 517 0.47 -6.00 26.15
N THR A 518 1.26 -6.06 25.08
CA THR A 518 2.49 -5.27 24.91
C THR A 518 2.31 -4.22 23.82
N LYS A 519 2.92 -3.05 24.01
CA LYS A 519 2.93 -1.99 22.99
C LYS A 519 4.03 -2.25 21.97
N LEU A 520 3.69 -2.13 20.69
CA LEU A 520 4.66 -2.19 19.60
C LEU A 520 5.38 -0.85 19.41
N ALA A 521 4.72 0.26 19.75
CA ALA A 521 5.27 1.60 19.63
C ALA A 521 4.84 2.50 20.80
N PRO A 522 5.55 3.61 21.06
CA PRO A 522 5.08 4.65 21.96
C PRO A 522 3.73 5.25 21.50
N ASP A 523 2.90 5.67 22.46
CA ASP A 523 1.69 6.44 22.14
C ASP A 523 2.06 7.73 21.40
N PHE A 524 1.22 8.13 20.45
CA PHE A 524 1.35 9.41 19.77
C PHE A 524 -0.01 10.10 19.58
N PHE A 525 0.02 11.35 19.13
CA PHE A 525 -1.18 12.10 18.75
C PHE A 525 -1.22 12.26 17.23
N ALA A 526 -2.29 11.77 16.61
CA ALA A 526 -2.47 11.80 15.15
C ALA A 526 -2.82 13.20 14.62
N PHE A 527 -3.32 14.09 15.47
CA PHE A 527 -3.56 15.50 15.17
C PHE A 527 -3.02 16.37 16.31
N ASP A 528 -3.22 17.69 16.22
CA ASP A 528 -2.81 18.65 17.26
C ASP A 528 -3.16 18.15 18.68
N PRO A 529 -2.17 17.94 19.57
CA PRO A 529 -2.37 17.41 20.92
C PRO A 529 -3.23 18.29 21.83
N SER A 530 -3.56 19.53 21.44
CA SER A 530 -4.51 20.41 22.15
C SER A 530 -5.97 20.06 21.85
N LEU A 531 -6.24 19.35 20.76
CA LEU A 531 -7.58 18.85 20.44
C LEU A 531 -8.01 17.81 21.48
N ARG A 532 -9.31 17.77 21.75
CA ARG A 532 -9.93 16.85 22.72
C ARG A 532 -11.07 16.07 22.09
N ASN A 533 -11.08 15.99 20.77
CA ASN A 533 -12.22 15.49 20.01
C ASN A 533 -12.15 13.97 19.79
N GLY A 534 -11.02 13.35 20.15
CA GLY A 534 -10.74 11.97 19.82
C GLY A 534 -10.39 11.81 18.34
N ALA A 535 -10.32 10.56 17.90
CA ALA A 535 -10.16 10.21 16.50
C ALA A 535 -10.91 8.92 16.16
N TYR A 536 -11.28 8.75 14.90
CA TYR A 536 -11.62 7.46 14.32
C TYR A 536 -10.37 6.86 13.67
N VAL A 537 -10.31 5.54 13.60
CA VAL A 537 -9.11 4.83 13.15
C VAL A 537 -9.49 3.60 12.32
N THR A 538 -8.75 3.35 11.26
CA THR A 538 -8.78 2.13 10.45
C THR A 538 -7.35 1.84 9.95
N ALA A 539 -7.11 0.67 9.39
CA ALA A 539 -5.83 0.28 8.84
C ALA A 539 -6.05 -0.43 7.50
N GLY A 540 -5.13 -0.23 6.56
CA GLY A 540 -5.14 -0.91 5.26
C GLY A 540 -3.97 -0.48 4.40
N ASP A 541 -3.46 -1.38 3.57
CA ASP A 541 -2.30 -1.15 2.69
C ASP A 541 -2.63 -0.13 1.57
N LEU A 542 -2.25 1.14 1.75
CA LEU A 542 -2.53 2.19 0.75
C LEU A 542 -1.49 2.18 -0.38
N THR A 543 -0.31 1.62 -0.15
CA THR A 543 0.84 1.64 -1.06
C THR A 543 0.93 0.40 -1.93
N GLY A 544 0.36 -0.72 -1.49
CA GLY A 544 0.52 -2.03 -2.12
C GLY A 544 1.81 -2.72 -1.69
N ASP A 545 2.39 -2.31 -0.56
CA ASP A 545 3.67 -2.85 -0.08
C ASP A 545 3.52 -4.06 0.87
N GLY A 546 2.27 -4.50 1.08
CA GLY A 546 1.91 -5.61 1.96
C GLY A 546 1.81 -5.24 3.43
N SER A 547 2.17 -4.00 3.83
CA SER A 547 1.98 -3.49 5.18
C SER A 547 0.75 -2.58 5.24
N ASP A 548 -0.07 -2.76 6.26
CA ASP A 548 -1.20 -1.85 6.48
C ASP A 548 -0.72 -0.47 6.94
N ASP A 549 -1.32 0.57 6.36
CA ASP A 549 -1.13 1.95 6.80
C ASP A 549 -2.20 2.36 7.80
N LEU A 550 -1.82 3.22 8.74
CA LEU A 550 -2.76 3.74 9.71
C LEU A 550 -3.51 4.94 9.14
N ILE A 551 -4.83 4.83 9.01
CA ILE A 551 -5.69 5.92 8.56
C ILE A 551 -6.51 6.45 9.73
N VAL A 552 -6.44 7.76 9.96
CA VAL A 552 -7.06 8.43 11.09
C VAL A 552 -8.00 9.52 10.61
N GLY A 553 -9.27 9.46 11.04
CA GLY A 553 -10.28 10.49 10.83
C GLY A 553 -10.46 11.36 12.07
N ALA A 554 -10.59 12.67 11.89
CA ALA A 554 -10.81 13.58 13.01
C ALA A 554 -12.13 13.31 13.74
N GLY A 555 -12.09 13.29 15.08
CA GLY A 555 -13.29 13.09 15.90
C GLY A 555 -14.26 14.28 15.89
N PRO A 556 -15.50 14.11 16.37
CA PRO A 556 -16.55 15.13 16.35
C PRO A 556 -16.14 16.45 17.03
N GLY A 557 -16.45 17.58 16.39
CA GLY A 557 -16.09 18.94 16.78
C GLY A 557 -14.78 19.45 16.17
N GLY A 558 -13.95 18.56 15.60
CA GLY A 558 -12.75 18.91 14.84
C GLY A 558 -13.06 19.26 13.38
N ALA A 559 -12.09 19.83 12.67
CA ALA A 559 -12.17 19.96 11.21
C ALA A 559 -12.27 18.57 10.55
N PRO A 560 -12.94 18.41 9.41
CA PRO A 560 -13.16 17.12 8.79
C PRO A 560 -11.90 16.71 8.01
N VAL A 561 -10.89 16.25 8.74
CA VAL A 561 -9.57 15.89 8.21
C VAL A 561 -9.36 14.38 8.32
N VAL A 562 -8.71 13.83 7.30
CA VAL A 562 -8.12 12.49 7.31
C VAL A 562 -6.61 12.64 7.22
N THR A 563 -5.90 11.88 8.05
CA THR A 563 -4.44 11.70 7.94
C THR A 563 -4.12 10.21 7.86
N ALA A 564 -3.32 9.83 6.87
CA ALA A 564 -2.76 8.49 6.75
C ALA A 564 -1.27 8.50 7.11
N PHE A 565 -0.83 7.50 7.87
CA PHE A 565 0.54 7.32 8.32
C PHE A 565 1.05 5.96 7.88
N SER A 566 2.33 5.88 7.53
CA SER A 566 2.97 4.58 7.26
C SER A 566 2.94 3.72 8.53
N GLY A 567 2.31 2.55 8.44
CA GLY A 567 2.18 1.62 9.57
C GLY A 567 3.55 1.19 10.10
N ARG A 568 4.44 0.84 9.18
CA ARG A 568 5.80 0.38 9.48
C ARG A 568 6.65 1.46 10.15
N ALA A 569 6.51 2.71 9.70
CA ALA A 569 7.19 3.83 10.34
C ALA A 569 6.73 4.03 11.79
N LEU A 570 5.43 3.86 12.06
CA LEU A 570 4.88 3.99 13.41
C LEU A 570 5.48 2.96 14.37
N LEU A 571 5.71 1.73 13.92
CA LEU A 571 6.36 0.68 14.71
C LEU A 571 7.81 1.03 15.11
N LEU A 572 8.45 1.92 14.35
CA LEU A 572 9.78 2.45 14.65
C LEU A 572 9.73 3.75 15.48
N GLY A 573 8.53 4.17 15.90
CA GLY A 573 8.30 5.42 16.62
C GLY A 573 8.35 6.66 15.74
N GLN A 574 8.17 6.53 14.42
CA GLN A 574 8.20 7.61 13.45
C GLN A 574 6.80 7.88 12.88
N GLN A 575 6.42 9.16 12.74
CA GLN A 575 5.15 9.57 12.13
C GLN A 575 5.38 10.06 10.71
N ILE A 576 5.45 9.15 9.74
CA ILE A 576 5.53 9.50 8.33
C ILE A 576 4.12 9.64 7.78
N ILE A 577 3.72 10.87 7.43
CA ILE A 577 2.42 11.18 6.86
C ILE A 577 2.45 10.91 5.36
N MET A 578 1.52 10.08 4.88
CA MET A 578 1.36 9.70 3.49
C MET A 578 0.27 10.52 2.80
N ALA A 579 -0.77 10.88 3.55
CA ALA A 579 -1.84 11.76 3.09
C ALA A 579 -2.37 12.60 4.27
N ASP A 580 -2.71 13.86 4.00
CA ASP A 580 -3.38 14.77 4.94
C ASP A 580 -4.30 15.71 4.14
N PHE A 581 -5.61 15.57 4.32
CA PHE A 581 -6.59 16.30 3.52
C PHE A 581 -7.94 16.48 4.20
N PHE A 582 -8.68 17.50 3.75
CA PHE A 582 -10.07 17.71 4.15
C PHE A 582 -11.00 16.81 3.33
N VAL A 583 -12.01 16.27 4.00
CA VAL A 583 -13.08 15.47 3.38
C VAL A 583 -14.43 16.20 3.44
N GLY A 584 -15.32 15.87 2.52
CA GLY A 584 -16.67 16.44 2.49
C GLY A 584 -16.70 17.98 2.47
N ASN A 585 -17.58 18.56 3.28
CA ASN A 585 -17.69 20.00 3.44
C ASN A 585 -16.74 20.48 4.54
N ALA A 586 -15.79 21.38 4.21
CA ALA A 586 -14.82 21.92 5.16
C ALA A 586 -15.42 22.63 6.41
N GLY A 587 -16.71 22.98 6.39
CA GLY A 587 -17.45 23.52 7.54
C GLY A 587 -18.06 22.47 8.48
N ASP A 588 -18.08 21.20 8.09
CA ASP A 588 -18.66 20.10 8.86
C ASP A 588 -17.80 19.77 10.10
N ARG A 589 -18.46 19.50 11.23
CA ARG A 589 -17.83 19.20 12.51
C ARG A 589 -18.42 17.93 13.14
N ASP A 590 -19.08 17.09 12.37
CA ASP A 590 -19.74 15.88 12.87
C ASP A 590 -18.77 14.70 13.06
N GLY A 591 -17.50 14.88 12.67
CA GLY A 591 -16.44 13.87 12.73
C GLY A 591 -16.36 13.05 11.44
N VAL A 592 -15.20 12.45 11.21
CA VAL A 592 -14.89 11.70 9.99
C VAL A 592 -14.73 10.23 10.33
N HIS A 593 -15.72 9.42 9.99
CA HIS A 593 -15.61 7.97 10.04
C HIS A 593 -14.76 7.52 8.86
N VAL A 594 -13.82 6.60 9.12
CA VAL A 594 -12.87 6.09 8.12
C VAL A 594 -12.98 4.58 8.05
N ALA A 595 -12.88 4.04 6.84
CA ALA A 595 -12.66 2.62 6.55
C ALA A 595 -11.65 2.49 5.41
N ALA A 596 -10.91 1.39 5.41
CA ALA A 596 -9.96 1.02 4.36
C ALA A 596 -10.45 -0.26 3.68
N ILE A 597 -10.58 -0.24 2.36
CA ILE A 597 -11.03 -1.41 1.59
C ILE A 597 -10.60 -1.28 0.13
N ASP A 598 -10.07 -2.35 -0.45
CA ASP A 598 -9.77 -2.41 -1.88
C ASP A 598 -11.07 -2.63 -2.69
N LEU A 599 -11.64 -1.53 -3.22
CA LEU A 599 -12.89 -1.53 -3.99
C LEU A 599 -12.65 -1.70 -5.49
N ASP A 600 -11.43 -1.50 -5.97
CA ASP A 600 -11.08 -1.65 -7.38
C ASP A 600 -10.27 -2.91 -7.68
N SER A 601 -10.01 -3.73 -6.66
CA SER A 601 -9.20 -4.94 -6.71
C SER A 601 -7.78 -4.66 -7.22
N SER A 602 -7.24 -3.49 -6.85
CA SER A 602 -5.89 -3.08 -7.26
C SER A 602 -4.80 -3.63 -6.36
N GLY A 603 -5.14 -4.35 -5.29
CA GLY A 603 -4.21 -4.79 -4.25
C GLY A 603 -3.87 -3.67 -3.27
N ARG A 604 -4.56 -2.53 -3.35
CA ARG A 604 -4.35 -1.36 -2.47
C ARG A 604 -5.70 -0.91 -1.90
N ALA A 605 -5.70 -0.54 -0.64
CA ALA A 605 -6.89 -0.09 0.06
C ALA A 605 -7.32 1.32 -0.40
N ASP A 606 -8.59 1.47 -0.77
CA ASP A 606 -9.23 2.78 -0.87
C ASP A 606 -9.61 3.30 0.51
N ILE A 607 -9.54 4.61 0.70
CA ILE A 607 -10.08 5.26 1.91
C ILE A 607 -11.55 5.61 1.64
N VAL A 608 -12.44 5.01 2.41
CA VAL A 608 -13.86 5.37 2.43
C VAL A 608 -14.12 6.24 3.66
N THR A 609 -14.75 7.40 3.44
CA THR A 609 -15.13 8.30 4.53
C THR A 609 -16.61 8.60 4.54
N GLY A 610 -17.14 8.76 5.75
CA GLY A 610 -18.49 9.26 5.98
C GLY A 610 -18.48 10.33 7.06
N SER A 611 -19.32 11.34 6.92
CA SER A 611 -19.61 12.29 8.01
C SER A 611 -20.63 11.69 8.96
N GLY A 612 -20.50 11.93 10.27
CA GLY A 612 -21.41 11.43 11.31
C GLY A 612 -22.90 11.83 11.16
N SER A 613 -23.27 12.68 10.20
CA SER A 613 -24.64 13.13 9.96
C SER A 613 -25.17 12.90 8.53
N SER A 614 -24.36 12.33 7.63
CA SER A 614 -24.71 12.12 6.21
C SER A 614 -24.76 10.64 5.86
N THR A 615 -25.52 10.33 4.81
CA THR A 615 -25.51 9.03 4.10
C THR A 615 -24.60 9.05 2.87
N GLU A 616 -23.94 10.18 2.61
CA GLU A 616 -22.97 10.33 1.53
C GLU A 616 -21.61 9.80 1.98
N LEU A 617 -21.00 8.97 1.15
CA LEU A 617 -19.66 8.46 1.31
C LEU A 617 -18.75 9.10 0.26
N ASP A 618 -17.59 9.57 0.69
CA ASP A 618 -16.50 10.00 -0.18
C ASP A 618 -15.47 8.85 -0.24
N ILE A 619 -15.17 8.37 -1.45
CA ILE A 619 -14.19 7.31 -1.71
C ILE A 619 -12.95 7.94 -2.34
N TYR A 620 -11.79 7.67 -1.75
CA TYR A 620 -10.49 8.16 -2.20
C TYR A 620 -9.62 6.98 -2.58
N THR A 621 -9.25 6.90 -3.86
CA THR A 621 -8.41 5.81 -4.35
C THR A 621 -6.94 6.06 -4.02
N PRO A 622 -6.11 5.02 -3.85
CA PRO A 622 -4.66 5.13 -3.72
C PRO A 622 -4.05 6.06 -4.76
N GLN A 623 -4.51 5.91 -6.02
CA GLN A 623 -4.05 6.75 -7.13
C GLN A 623 -4.36 8.24 -6.91
N SER A 624 -5.50 8.57 -6.30
CA SER A 624 -5.86 9.96 -5.98
C SER A 624 -5.09 10.52 -4.77
N LEU A 625 -4.72 9.65 -3.82
CA LEU A 625 -4.00 10.01 -2.61
C LEU A 625 -2.53 10.32 -2.90
N LEU A 626 -1.90 9.53 -3.78
CA LEU A 626 -0.48 9.62 -4.10
C LEU A 626 -0.14 10.61 -5.23
N ALA A 627 -1.15 11.18 -5.92
CA ALA A 627 -0.95 12.09 -7.04
C ALA A 627 -0.43 13.50 -6.67
N GLY A 628 -0.36 13.83 -5.37
CA GLY A 628 0.02 15.15 -4.85
C GLY A 628 -1.08 16.21 -4.97
N GLY A 629 -1.36 16.95 -3.88
CA GLY A 629 -2.45 17.93 -3.80
C GLY A 629 -3.67 17.41 -3.02
N THR A 630 -4.82 18.08 -3.12
CA THR A 630 -6.05 17.61 -2.46
C THR A 630 -6.64 16.42 -3.25
N PRO A 631 -6.77 15.23 -2.64
CA PRO A 631 -7.29 14.04 -3.31
C PRO A 631 -8.70 14.26 -3.86
N SER A 632 -8.99 13.74 -5.05
CA SER A 632 -10.32 13.77 -5.63
C SER A 632 -11.16 12.60 -5.13
N ALA A 633 -12.32 12.89 -4.55
CA ALA A 633 -13.27 11.86 -4.11
C ALA A 633 -14.23 11.44 -5.22
N THR A 634 -14.54 10.15 -5.28
CA THR A 634 -15.78 9.67 -5.91
C THR A 634 -16.89 9.63 -4.85
N ARG A 635 -18.00 10.33 -5.12
CA ARG A 635 -19.13 10.44 -4.19
C ARG A 635 -20.20 9.42 -4.48
N THR A 636 -20.58 8.67 -3.45
CA THR A 636 -21.64 7.67 -3.54
C THR A 636 -22.64 7.82 -2.39
N LEU A 637 -23.93 7.65 -2.69
CA LEU A 637 -24.99 7.67 -1.68
C LEU A 637 -25.25 6.25 -1.19
N PHE A 638 -25.14 6.00 0.12
CA PHE A 638 -25.55 4.71 0.66
C PHE A 638 -27.08 4.65 0.74
N ALA A 639 -27.71 3.74 0.00
CA ALA A 639 -29.17 3.65 -0.14
C ALA A 639 -29.89 2.89 0.99
N ALA A 640 -29.25 2.71 2.16
CA ALA A 640 -29.81 1.93 3.27
C ALA A 640 -30.48 2.81 4.33
N GLY A 641 -31.65 3.40 4.03
CA GLY A 641 -32.50 4.05 5.04
C GLY A 641 -31.85 5.22 5.80
N LEU A 642 -32.57 5.77 6.78
CA LEU A 642 -32.05 6.88 7.60
C LEU A 642 -30.84 6.38 8.41
N PRO A 643 -29.72 7.15 8.44
CA PRO A 643 -28.51 6.76 9.15
C PRO A 643 -28.81 6.63 10.66
N ALA A 644 -27.98 5.87 11.37
CA ALA A 644 -27.98 5.93 12.83
C ALA A 644 -27.68 7.37 13.28
N ALA A 645 -27.96 7.71 14.54
CA ALA A 645 -27.67 9.04 15.09
C ALA A 645 -26.17 9.42 15.04
N ASP A 646 -25.30 8.43 14.78
CA ASP A 646 -23.84 8.54 14.65
C ASP A 646 -23.33 8.26 13.20
N GLY A 647 -24.19 8.36 12.17
CA GLY A 647 -23.79 8.21 10.76
C GLY A 647 -23.75 6.76 10.24
N VAL A 648 -23.09 6.55 9.09
CA VAL A 648 -22.83 5.21 8.50
C VAL A 648 -21.55 4.65 9.14
N SER A 649 -21.66 3.50 9.82
CA SER A 649 -20.48 2.69 10.17
C SER A 649 -20.12 1.86 8.96
N VAL A 650 -18.95 2.12 8.36
CA VAL A 650 -18.36 1.27 7.33
C VAL A 650 -17.37 0.35 8.04
N GLY A 651 -17.52 -0.95 7.83
CA GLY A 651 -16.67 -1.99 8.43
C GLY A 651 -16.88 -3.32 7.72
#